data_AF-A0A958J9W1-F1
#
_entry.id   AF-A0A958J9W1-F1
#
_cell.length_a   1.000
_cell.length_b   1.000
_cell.length_c   1.000
_cell.angle_alpha   90.00
_cell.angle_beta   90.00
_cell.angle_gamma   90.00
#
_symmetry.space_group_name_H-M   'P 1'
#
loop_
_entity.id
_entity.type
_entity.pdbx_description
1 polymer ?
#
loop_
_entity_poly.entity_id
_entity_poly.type
_entity_poly.pdbx_seq_one_letter_code
_entity_poly.pdbx_strand_id
1 'polypeptide(L)'
;MANRYFKIIVCVPSETIYKSLHDNLIYQNLEFFYLPAVAELEQYVQRMKPRLVLLHIPAEPSACHEALQVVRKLHALEDIWILLHIDKRLSVEELRKSLPVKRIVLQSDHADYQQLAHNILTIKHIDHSLTQERKQNLFEENVNQCLRIVYQEKGLGRIFERLVNYFPKIILTDYWGIFTMDKEMRHVEHFAQFIPPMRSKRTALTENLDQLSVFWLREGRPFLKTRKDDPAAFDRMSEWGWPVSQLYFLPIHLKDRAIGGIMAGNIESRQMNAQEIRFLNEVVQFISKRILDENLTRTEVHDVSDFSDQLITTNFDEDTIFKHATKKLSEVTHASSAVFWKYNKGFGFLFPKHHYFLEGGNTVELREKDMIFLKKENFLRRLIEQGKVQSIDDVSQESDLAPTTREIFAKMNYDHILIIPLKIHDEVTGALIVNKHQDRDRFNIWEIHKAEEIVKRTQKVIEDAKAVKEANLKLKQLSRIFELGKEIKLNLSYREILSRISQSLRKTLGWNDVAILLRDDLGENFLAMTTLGFNKTDQLDFNFSGKIPVEEFNNSLVDKCERIGNSFFLDSKAKNTVLNGTPPTPESPNPPGDTKWNDNDLLIVPLETRNKVMGYLVVHDPVDRLKPSLEKVIPLEYYANQAAIAVENSMLYEDLSASQERYRSLAETMSLGLVTCDKKGLITYVNPALQQLLAYQKEAE
;
A
#
# COMPACT_ATOMS: atom_id res chain seq x y z
N MET A 1 27.53 -16.98 33.35
CA MET A 1 28.38 -15.83 32.97
C MET A 1 29.40 -16.32 31.95
N ALA A 2 29.09 -16.27 30.65
CA ALA A 2 29.94 -16.81 29.58
C ALA A 2 30.83 -15.69 29.01
N ASN A 3 32.14 -15.97 28.85
CA ASN A 3 33.23 -15.13 28.33
C ASN A 3 32.83 -13.73 27.78
N ARG A 4 32.98 -12.70 28.61
CA ARG A 4 32.70 -11.29 28.25
C ARG A 4 33.77 -10.64 27.37
N TYR A 5 34.96 -11.23 27.28
CA TYR A 5 36.13 -10.60 26.66
C TYR A 5 36.55 -11.28 25.36
N PHE A 6 36.93 -10.47 24.37
CA PHE A 6 37.55 -10.95 23.14
C PHE A 6 39.02 -11.30 23.43
N LYS A 7 39.30 -12.59 23.58
CA LYS A 7 40.62 -13.11 23.98
C LYS A 7 41.62 -13.04 22.84
N ILE A 8 42.79 -12.48 23.12
CA ILE A 8 43.88 -12.26 22.18
C ILE A 8 45.14 -12.89 22.75
N ILE A 9 45.80 -13.78 22.00
CA ILE A 9 47.18 -14.20 22.32
C ILE A 9 48.15 -13.33 21.55
N VAL A 10 49.14 -12.78 22.23
CA VAL A 10 50.20 -11.93 21.66
C VAL A 10 51.51 -12.70 21.75
N CYS A 11 51.89 -13.31 20.63
CA CYS A 11 53.11 -14.09 20.47
C CYS A 11 54.19 -13.25 19.75
N VAL A 12 54.98 -12.52 20.52
CA VAL A 12 56.00 -11.60 20.03
C VAL A 12 57.26 -11.65 20.91
N PRO A 13 58.46 -11.50 20.33
CA PRO A 13 59.72 -11.69 21.07
C PRO A 13 59.99 -10.60 22.12
N SER A 14 59.43 -9.40 21.96
CA SER A 14 59.60 -8.29 22.91
C SER A 14 58.30 -7.97 23.65
N GLU A 15 58.38 -7.87 24.97
CA GLU A 15 57.24 -7.49 25.83
C GLU A 15 56.75 -6.05 25.59
N THR A 16 57.56 -5.21 24.92
CA THR A 16 57.20 -3.80 24.62
C THR A 16 55.93 -3.67 23.79
N ILE A 17 55.75 -4.55 22.80
CA ILE A 17 54.55 -4.56 21.94
C ILE A 17 53.33 -4.97 22.75
N TYR A 18 53.47 -5.99 23.60
CA TYR A 18 52.40 -6.44 24.48
C TYR A 18 51.99 -5.36 25.47
N LYS A 19 52.93 -4.72 26.17
CA LYS A 19 52.65 -3.64 27.13
C LYS A 19 51.95 -2.46 26.45
N SER A 20 52.45 -2.02 25.29
CA SER A 20 51.85 -0.93 24.54
C SER A 20 50.42 -1.26 24.07
N LEU A 21 50.17 -2.47 23.57
CA LEU A 21 48.82 -2.90 23.18
C LEU A 21 47.89 -3.05 24.38
N HIS A 22 48.40 -3.58 25.49
CA HIS A 22 47.65 -3.72 26.72
C HIS A 22 47.20 -2.33 27.20
N ASP A 23 48.14 -1.41 27.43
CA ASP A 23 47.89 -0.07 28.00
C ASP A 23 46.94 0.77 27.13
N ASN A 24 47.07 0.70 25.80
CA ASN A 24 46.24 1.49 24.89
C ASN A 24 44.84 0.91 24.65
N LEU A 25 44.60 -0.37 24.98
CA LEU A 25 43.34 -1.06 24.69
C LEU A 25 42.61 -1.63 25.93
N ILE A 26 43.04 -1.26 27.15
CA ILE A 26 42.47 -1.74 28.43
C ILE A 26 40.93 -1.58 28.48
N TYR A 27 40.39 -0.48 27.93
CA TYR A 27 38.94 -0.18 27.99
C TYR A 27 38.11 -0.80 26.87
N GLN A 28 38.69 -1.66 26.03
CA GLN A 28 38.03 -2.18 24.83
C GLN A 28 37.45 -3.59 24.99
N ASN A 29 37.18 -4.08 26.20
CA ASN A 29 36.69 -5.46 26.43
C ASN A 29 37.56 -6.52 25.74
N LEU A 30 38.88 -6.33 25.77
CA LEU A 30 39.88 -7.27 25.28
C LEU A 30 40.58 -7.94 26.45
N GLU A 31 40.99 -9.19 26.27
CA GLU A 31 41.79 -9.92 27.26
C GLU A 31 43.06 -10.42 26.55
N PHE A 32 44.23 -9.93 26.96
CA PHE A 32 45.50 -10.19 26.30
C PHE A 32 46.34 -11.21 27.07
N PHE A 33 46.84 -12.22 26.37
CA PHE A 33 47.76 -13.23 26.90
C PHE A 33 49.10 -13.11 26.18
N TYR A 34 50.18 -12.84 26.92
CA TYR A 34 51.53 -12.74 26.35
C TYR A 34 52.19 -14.11 26.25
N LEU A 35 52.83 -14.39 25.11
CA LEU A 35 53.64 -15.59 24.91
C LEU A 35 54.97 -15.23 24.19
N PRO A 36 56.14 -15.41 24.81
CA PRO A 36 57.41 -14.95 24.23
C PRO A 36 57.94 -15.85 23.10
N ALA A 37 57.52 -17.12 23.04
CA ALA A 37 58.03 -18.10 22.09
C ALA A 37 56.93 -18.82 21.32
N VAL A 38 57.20 -19.16 20.05
CA VAL A 38 56.24 -19.77 19.13
C VAL A 38 55.98 -21.25 19.44
N ALA A 39 56.96 -21.95 20.03
CA ALA A 39 56.92 -23.39 20.30
C ALA A 39 55.71 -23.85 21.13
N GLU A 40 55.20 -23.01 22.05
CA GLU A 40 54.08 -23.34 22.94
C GLU A 40 52.73 -22.82 22.44
N LEU A 41 52.71 -22.06 21.34
CA LEU A 41 51.52 -21.32 20.88
C LEU A 41 50.35 -22.25 20.55
N GLU A 42 50.62 -23.39 19.92
CA GLU A 42 49.59 -24.37 19.54
C GLU A 42 48.83 -24.91 20.76
N GLN A 43 49.56 -25.33 21.80
CA GLN A 43 48.98 -25.85 23.04
C GLN A 43 48.19 -24.77 23.79
N TYR A 44 48.71 -23.53 23.78
CA TYR A 44 48.07 -22.40 24.44
C TYR A 44 46.76 -21.99 23.75
N VAL A 45 46.73 -21.98 22.42
CA VAL A 45 45.51 -21.72 21.62
C VAL A 45 44.42 -22.77 21.92
N GLN A 46 44.78 -24.06 21.99
CA GLN A 46 43.82 -25.12 22.28
C GLN A 46 43.18 -24.99 23.67
N ARG A 47 43.97 -24.58 24.67
CA ARG A 47 43.49 -24.39 26.05
C ARG A 47 42.67 -23.11 26.22
N MET A 48 43.16 -21.99 25.69
CA MET A 48 42.58 -20.67 25.94
C MET A 48 41.45 -20.30 24.98
N LYS A 49 41.38 -20.95 23.81
CA LYS A 49 40.40 -20.72 22.74
C LYS A 49 40.23 -19.22 22.42
N PRO A 50 41.33 -18.53 22.03
CA PRO A 50 41.28 -17.12 21.69
C PRO A 50 40.46 -16.86 20.42
N ARG A 51 40.03 -15.62 20.21
CA ARG A 51 39.41 -15.17 18.96
C ARG A 51 40.44 -14.59 17.98
N LEU A 52 41.60 -14.15 18.49
CA LEU A 52 42.68 -13.59 17.70
C LEU A 52 44.05 -14.03 18.24
N VAL A 53 44.97 -14.33 17.34
CA VAL A 53 46.39 -14.58 17.63
C VAL A 53 47.22 -13.55 16.86
N LEU A 54 47.97 -12.72 17.57
CA LEU A 54 49.01 -11.86 17.02
C LEU A 54 50.33 -12.63 17.07
N LEU A 55 50.96 -12.86 15.93
CA LEU A 55 52.20 -13.64 15.81
C LEU A 55 53.27 -12.85 15.07
N HIS A 56 54.46 -12.74 15.64
CA HIS A 56 55.61 -12.16 14.95
C HIS A 56 56.30 -13.17 14.02
N ILE A 57 56.58 -12.75 12.79
CA ILE A 57 57.34 -13.53 11.80
C ILE A 57 58.76 -12.92 11.68
N PRO A 58 59.80 -13.60 12.21
CA PRO A 58 61.17 -13.11 12.17
C PRO A 58 61.80 -13.32 10.79
N ALA A 59 62.78 -12.49 10.42
CA ALA A 59 63.51 -12.64 9.14
C ALA A 59 64.50 -13.82 9.10
N GLU A 60 64.84 -14.41 10.25
CA GLU A 60 65.74 -15.56 10.31
C GLU A 60 65.09 -16.80 9.66
N PRO A 61 65.72 -17.45 8.66
CA PRO A 61 65.07 -18.50 7.87
C PRO A 61 64.52 -19.68 8.69
N SER A 62 65.24 -20.13 9.73
CA SER A 62 64.82 -21.25 10.58
C SER A 62 63.57 -20.90 11.40
N ALA A 63 63.61 -19.75 12.10
CA ALA A 63 62.50 -19.28 12.93
C ALA A 63 61.28 -18.84 12.09
N CYS A 64 61.52 -18.29 10.89
CA CYS A 64 60.46 -17.98 9.92
C CYS A 64 59.72 -19.26 9.48
N HIS A 65 60.47 -20.32 9.16
CA HIS A 65 59.90 -21.60 8.77
C HIS A 65 59.04 -22.20 9.90
N GLU A 66 59.55 -22.20 11.14
CA GLU A 66 58.83 -22.67 12.32
C GLU A 66 57.52 -21.88 12.55
N ALA A 67 57.58 -20.55 12.49
CA ALA A 67 56.40 -19.71 12.67
C ALA A 67 55.33 -19.96 11.58
N LEU A 68 55.72 -20.10 10.32
CA LEU A 68 54.81 -20.39 9.22
C LEU A 68 54.16 -21.78 9.34
N GLN A 69 54.88 -22.79 9.87
CA GLN A 69 54.28 -24.09 10.16
C GLN A 69 53.18 -23.99 11.21
N VAL A 70 53.40 -23.21 12.28
CA VAL A 70 52.38 -22.98 13.32
C VAL A 70 51.17 -22.24 12.76
N VAL A 71 51.36 -21.22 11.92
CA VAL A 71 50.24 -20.52 11.24
C VAL A 71 49.37 -21.47 10.45
N ARG A 72 49.97 -22.40 9.69
CA ARG A 72 49.21 -23.39 8.90
C ARG A 72 48.37 -24.31 9.77
N LYS A 73 48.90 -24.74 10.92
CA LYS A 73 48.15 -25.55 11.89
C LYS A 73 47.01 -24.76 12.53
N LEU A 74 47.27 -23.52 12.93
CA LEU A 74 46.26 -22.65 13.56
C LEU A 74 45.14 -22.27 12.59
N HIS A 75 45.45 -22.05 11.31
CA HIS A 75 44.44 -21.75 10.28
C HIS A 75 43.40 -22.88 10.11
N ALA A 76 43.74 -24.13 10.44
CA ALA A 76 42.77 -25.23 10.41
C ALA A 76 41.64 -25.05 11.44
N LEU A 77 41.81 -24.16 12.42
CA LEU A 77 40.78 -23.80 13.40
C LEU A 77 39.92 -22.67 12.82
N GLU A 78 38.71 -22.99 12.35
CA GLU A 78 37.87 -22.05 11.59
C GLU A 78 37.46 -20.77 12.35
N ASP A 79 37.55 -20.76 13.68
CA ASP A 79 37.02 -19.70 14.55
C ASP A 79 38.07 -18.72 15.11
N ILE A 80 39.28 -18.70 14.54
CA ILE A 80 40.39 -17.88 15.03
C ILE A 80 40.91 -16.95 13.92
N TRP A 81 41.11 -15.68 14.27
CA TRP A 81 41.84 -14.72 13.42
C TRP A 81 43.34 -14.78 13.71
N ILE A 82 44.16 -14.61 12.69
CA ILE A 82 45.62 -14.57 12.82
C ILE A 82 46.12 -13.25 12.24
N LEU A 83 46.76 -12.42 13.07
CA LEU A 83 47.41 -11.19 12.67
C LEU A 83 48.93 -11.41 12.68
N LEU A 84 49.54 -11.43 11.51
CA LEU A 84 50.98 -11.64 11.36
C LEU A 84 51.72 -10.30 11.35
N HIS A 85 52.62 -10.13 12.30
CA HIS A 85 53.52 -9.00 12.41
C HIS A 85 54.88 -9.35 11.81
N ILE A 86 55.13 -8.90 10.58
CA ILE A 86 56.23 -9.36 9.71
C ILE A 86 57.44 -8.43 9.83
N ASP A 87 58.62 -8.99 10.13
CA ASP A 87 59.90 -8.26 10.13
C ASP A 87 60.12 -7.51 8.81
N LYS A 88 60.63 -6.26 8.89
CA LYS A 88 60.84 -5.35 7.74
C LYS A 88 61.69 -5.94 6.62
N ARG A 89 62.52 -6.94 6.93
CA ARG A 89 63.41 -7.60 5.95
C ARG A 89 62.69 -8.64 5.08
N LEU A 90 61.42 -8.94 5.35
CA LEU A 90 60.62 -9.92 4.60
C LEU A 90 59.60 -9.25 3.68
N SER A 91 59.42 -9.80 2.48
CA SER A 91 58.39 -9.34 1.54
C SER A 91 57.00 -9.86 1.94
N VAL A 92 56.08 -8.92 2.23
CA VAL A 92 54.67 -9.23 2.53
C VAL A 92 53.98 -9.93 1.34
N GLU A 93 54.34 -9.56 0.10
CA GLU A 93 53.75 -10.13 -1.11
C GLU A 93 54.15 -11.60 -1.31
N GLU A 94 55.39 -11.96 -0.99
CA GLU A 94 55.88 -13.34 -1.09
C GLU A 94 55.25 -14.22 -0.01
N LEU A 95 55.14 -13.72 1.22
CA LEU A 95 54.46 -14.42 2.31
C LEU A 95 52.98 -14.63 2.00
N ARG A 96 52.31 -13.64 1.41
CA ARG A 96 50.89 -13.75 1.02
C ARG A 96 50.63 -14.87 0.02
N LYS A 97 51.57 -15.17 -0.88
CA LYS A 97 51.45 -16.28 -1.86
C LYS A 97 51.56 -17.66 -1.22
N SER A 98 52.15 -17.77 -0.03
CA SER A 98 52.46 -19.05 0.64
C SER A 98 51.54 -19.38 1.83
N LEU A 99 50.59 -18.48 2.13
CA LEU A 99 49.66 -18.57 3.26
C LEU A 99 48.21 -18.69 2.79
N PRO A 100 47.35 -19.42 3.53
CA PRO A 100 45.92 -19.44 3.25
C PRO A 100 45.29 -18.08 3.58
N VAL A 101 44.36 -17.60 2.75
CA VAL A 101 43.94 -16.19 2.76
C VAL A 101 42.81 -15.90 3.77
N LYS A 102 42.13 -16.91 4.30
CA LYS A 102 40.94 -16.72 5.14
C LYS A 102 41.33 -16.38 6.58
N ARG A 103 40.83 -15.26 7.12
CA ARG A 103 41.06 -14.80 8.51
C ARG A 103 42.53 -14.57 8.91
N ILE A 104 43.42 -14.41 7.93
CA ILE A 104 44.81 -14.01 8.13
C ILE A 104 44.99 -12.55 7.68
N VAL A 105 45.52 -11.71 8.55
CA VAL A 105 45.86 -10.32 8.27
C VAL A 105 47.38 -10.18 8.35
N LEU A 106 48.00 -9.64 7.30
CA LEU A 106 49.44 -9.43 7.23
C LEU A 106 49.75 -7.97 7.50
N GLN A 107 50.69 -7.71 8.40
CA GLN A 107 51.14 -6.38 8.75
C GLN A 107 52.68 -6.34 8.79
N SER A 108 53.28 -5.42 8.03
CA SER A 108 54.72 -5.17 8.12
C SER A 108 55.06 -4.36 9.38
N ASP A 109 56.22 -4.63 9.95
CA ASP A 109 56.83 -3.94 11.11
C ASP A 109 57.18 -2.45 10.83
N HIS A 110 56.93 -1.94 9.61
CA HIS A 110 56.95 -0.50 9.31
C HIS A 110 55.76 0.28 9.90
N ALA A 111 54.71 -0.41 10.37
CA ALA A 111 53.49 0.20 10.86
C ALA A 111 53.62 0.66 12.32
N ASP A 112 53.16 1.88 12.62
CA ASP A 112 53.06 2.40 14.00
C ASP A 112 52.16 1.49 14.88
N TYR A 113 52.42 1.43 16.18
CA TYR A 113 51.60 0.71 17.17
C TYR A 113 50.12 1.08 17.07
N GLN A 114 49.82 2.32 16.68
CA GLN A 114 48.45 2.78 16.42
C GLN A 114 47.77 1.98 15.31
N GLN A 115 48.49 1.63 14.25
CA GLN A 115 47.96 0.82 13.15
C GLN A 115 47.70 -0.62 13.58
N LEU A 116 48.58 -1.19 14.42
CA LEU A 116 48.40 -2.53 14.99
C LEU A 116 47.14 -2.58 15.88
N ALA A 117 46.98 -1.58 16.75
CA ALA A 117 45.79 -1.44 17.59
C ALA A 117 44.51 -1.26 16.75
N HIS A 118 44.56 -0.43 15.71
CA HIS A 118 43.45 -0.25 14.77
C HIS A 118 43.04 -1.56 14.09
N ASN A 119 44.00 -2.33 13.58
CA ASN A 119 43.73 -3.61 12.93
C ASN A 119 43.10 -4.63 13.90
N ILE A 120 43.55 -4.68 15.15
CA ILE A 120 42.95 -5.54 16.19
C ILE A 120 41.49 -5.18 16.43
N LEU A 121 41.17 -3.88 16.56
CA LEU A 121 39.80 -3.41 16.75
C LEU A 121 38.90 -3.69 15.54
N THR A 122 39.42 -3.51 14.33
CA THR A 122 38.72 -3.83 13.08
C THR A 122 38.42 -5.33 12.99
N ILE A 123 39.38 -6.20 13.30
CA ILE A 123 39.17 -7.65 13.35
C ILE A 123 38.09 -8.02 14.37
N LYS A 124 38.13 -7.44 15.58
CA LYS A 124 37.09 -7.67 16.59
C LYS A 124 35.71 -7.26 16.08
N HIS A 125 35.60 -6.12 15.40
CA HIS A 125 34.34 -5.66 14.84
C HIS A 125 33.83 -6.62 13.74
N ILE A 126 34.69 -7.04 12.83
CA ILE A 126 34.35 -8.00 11.77
C ILE A 126 33.95 -9.35 12.36
N ASP A 127 34.67 -9.88 13.37
CA ASP A 127 34.32 -11.14 14.03
C ASP A 127 32.95 -11.06 14.71
N HIS A 128 32.64 -9.91 15.32
CA HIS A 128 31.32 -9.67 15.89
C HIS A 128 30.24 -9.72 14.81
N SER A 129 30.41 -8.98 13.71
CA SER A 129 29.45 -8.94 12.59
C SER A 129 29.25 -10.32 11.97
N LEU A 130 30.32 -11.06 11.68
CA LEU A 130 30.24 -12.43 11.15
C LEU A 130 29.55 -13.39 12.14
N THR A 131 29.77 -13.21 13.44
CA THR A 131 29.10 -14.02 14.47
C THR A 131 27.61 -13.71 14.52
N GLN A 132 27.21 -12.44 14.38
CA GLN A 132 25.79 -12.06 14.32
C GLN A 132 25.13 -12.57 13.04
N GLU A 133 25.80 -12.44 11.90
CA GLU A 133 25.34 -12.95 10.61
C GLU A 133 25.13 -14.48 10.67
N ARG A 134 26.10 -15.23 11.21
CA ARG A 134 25.95 -16.69 11.42
C ARG A 134 24.76 -17.03 12.30
N LYS A 135 24.56 -16.30 13.40
CA LYS A 135 23.40 -16.51 14.30
C LYS A 135 22.08 -16.20 13.59
N GLN A 136 22.04 -15.14 12.79
CA GLN A 136 20.87 -14.76 12.00
C GLN A 136 20.56 -15.81 10.93
N ASN A 137 21.56 -16.27 10.19
CA ASN A 137 21.39 -17.32 9.18
C ASN A 137 20.87 -18.63 9.80
N LEU A 138 21.42 -19.04 10.96
CA LEU A 138 20.94 -20.22 11.68
C LEU A 138 19.51 -20.03 12.20
N PHE A 139 19.17 -18.82 12.67
CA PHE A 139 17.80 -18.47 13.06
C PHE A 139 16.84 -18.64 11.87
N GLU A 140 17.15 -18.04 10.73
CA GLU A 140 16.34 -18.13 9.51
C GLU A 140 16.22 -19.57 8.99
N GLU A 141 17.29 -20.35 9.01
CA GLU A 141 17.27 -21.76 8.64
C GLU A 141 16.31 -22.58 9.52
N ASN A 142 16.37 -22.37 10.84
CA ASN A 142 15.50 -23.05 11.80
C ASN A 142 14.02 -22.66 11.62
N VAL A 143 13.75 -21.37 11.38
CA VAL A 143 12.39 -20.87 11.10
C VAL A 143 11.85 -21.47 9.79
N ASN A 144 12.67 -21.47 8.73
CA ASN A 144 12.33 -22.06 7.45
C ASN A 144 12.07 -23.57 7.55
N GLN A 145 12.80 -24.28 8.41
CA GLN A 145 12.55 -25.69 8.64
C GLN A 145 11.22 -25.94 9.37
N CYS A 146 10.87 -25.10 10.36
CA CYS A 146 9.55 -25.17 11.00
C CYS A 146 8.43 -24.87 10.00
N LEU A 147 8.61 -23.86 9.15
CA LEU A 147 7.68 -23.54 8.05
C LEU A 147 7.46 -24.74 7.13
N ARG A 148 8.53 -25.42 6.71
CA ARG A 148 8.41 -26.64 5.90
C ARG A 148 7.60 -27.71 6.62
N ILE A 149 7.84 -27.94 7.91
CA ILE A 149 7.06 -28.92 8.70
C ILE A 149 5.57 -28.53 8.72
N VAL A 150 5.25 -27.27 8.99
CA VAL A 150 3.87 -26.78 9.12
C VAL A 150 3.07 -26.91 7.81
N TYR A 151 3.69 -26.62 6.67
CA TYR A 151 2.97 -26.55 5.39
C TYR A 151 3.11 -27.78 4.49
N GLN A 152 4.11 -28.65 4.69
CA GLN A 152 4.28 -29.87 3.89
C GLN A 152 3.63 -31.10 4.52
N GLU A 153 3.42 -31.11 5.84
CA GLU A 153 2.78 -32.24 6.51
C GLU A 153 1.27 -32.21 6.41
N LYS A 154 0.68 -33.41 6.37
CA LYS A 154 -0.77 -33.61 6.38
C LYS A 154 -1.23 -33.85 7.81
N GLY A 155 -2.18 -33.04 8.27
CA GLY A 155 -2.79 -33.19 9.59
C GLY A 155 -2.04 -32.44 10.70
N LEU A 156 -2.77 -31.74 11.56
CA LEU A 156 -2.22 -31.03 12.72
C LEU A 156 -1.46 -31.95 13.67
N GLY A 157 -1.94 -33.17 13.92
CA GLY A 157 -1.25 -34.12 14.79
C GLY A 157 0.19 -34.43 14.34
N ARG A 158 0.41 -34.63 13.04
CA ARG A 158 1.74 -34.95 12.48
C ARG A 158 2.66 -33.73 12.45
N ILE A 159 2.09 -32.55 12.18
CA ILE A 159 2.81 -31.27 12.29
C ILE A 159 3.33 -31.10 13.73
N PHE A 160 2.45 -31.27 14.71
CA PHE A 160 2.75 -31.12 16.13
C PHE A 160 3.84 -32.09 16.57
N GLU A 161 3.73 -33.37 16.20
CA GLU A 161 4.75 -34.39 16.48
C GLU A 161 6.12 -34.02 15.90
N ARG A 162 6.20 -33.57 14.65
CA ARG A 162 7.47 -33.17 14.03
C ARG A 162 8.07 -31.92 14.67
N LEU A 163 7.23 -30.96 15.06
CA LEU A 163 7.68 -29.72 15.72
C LEU A 163 8.23 -29.99 17.12
N VAL A 164 7.53 -30.75 17.97
CA VAL A 164 8.03 -31.06 19.33
C VAL A 164 9.31 -31.88 19.31
N ASN A 165 9.55 -32.69 18.26
CA ASN A 165 10.82 -33.40 18.06
C ASN A 165 11.94 -32.51 17.49
N TYR A 166 11.61 -31.34 16.94
CA TYR A 166 12.57 -30.41 16.36
C TYR A 166 12.98 -29.30 17.34
N PHE A 167 12.05 -28.78 18.16
CA PHE A 167 12.34 -27.72 19.13
C PHE A 167 13.53 -28.00 20.08
N PRO A 168 13.72 -29.23 20.62
CA PRO A 168 14.87 -29.54 21.47
C PRO A 168 16.24 -29.35 20.78
N LYS A 169 16.28 -29.37 19.44
CA LYS A 169 17.53 -29.15 18.67
C LYS A 169 17.92 -27.68 18.61
N ILE A 170 16.99 -26.77 18.91
CA ILE A 170 17.16 -25.31 18.82
C ILE A 170 17.19 -24.70 20.21
N ILE A 171 16.22 -25.07 21.04
CA ILE A 171 16.02 -24.52 22.38
C ILE A 171 16.21 -25.64 23.40
N LEU A 172 17.29 -25.54 24.17
CA LEU A 172 17.66 -26.50 25.21
C LEU A 172 16.64 -26.46 26.36
N THR A 173 15.71 -27.40 26.34
CA THR A 173 14.67 -27.59 27.35
C THR A 173 14.35 -29.08 27.43
N ASP A 174 13.97 -29.54 28.61
CA ASP A 174 13.87 -30.97 28.91
C ASP A 174 12.60 -31.62 28.35
N TYR A 175 11.48 -30.88 28.40
CA TYR A 175 10.16 -31.36 27.99
C TYR A 175 9.49 -30.36 27.06
N TRP A 176 8.83 -30.85 26.01
CA TRP A 176 7.97 -30.02 25.15
C TRP A 176 6.58 -30.60 25.04
N GLY A 177 5.61 -29.72 24.88
CA GLY A 177 4.24 -30.06 24.55
C GLY A 177 3.67 -29.03 23.59
N ILE A 178 2.79 -29.46 22.71
CA ILE A 178 1.98 -28.57 21.87
C ILE A 178 0.58 -29.15 21.81
N PHE A 179 -0.43 -28.29 21.94
CA PHE A 179 -1.81 -28.72 21.80
C PHE A 179 -2.69 -27.66 21.14
N THR A 180 -3.83 -28.10 20.63
CA THR A 180 -4.95 -27.26 20.20
C THR A 180 -6.24 -27.81 20.78
N MET A 181 -7.17 -26.91 21.08
CA MET A 181 -8.52 -27.25 21.46
C MET A 181 -9.36 -27.58 20.21
N ASP A 182 -10.44 -28.32 20.42
CA ASP A 182 -11.48 -28.54 19.43
C ASP A 182 -12.26 -27.25 19.10
N LYS A 183 -13.15 -27.32 18.11
CA LYS A 183 -13.93 -26.16 17.67
C LYS A 183 -14.83 -25.57 18.75
N GLU A 184 -15.27 -26.40 19.69
CA GLU A 184 -16.14 -26.01 20.81
C GLU A 184 -15.35 -25.47 22.01
N MET A 185 -14.02 -25.50 21.96
CA MET A 185 -13.12 -25.13 23.07
C MET A 185 -13.38 -25.95 24.35
N ARG A 186 -13.83 -27.19 24.20
CA ARG A 186 -14.20 -28.10 25.31
C ARG A 186 -13.11 -29.12 25.59
N HIS A 187 -12.51 -29.67 24.55
CA HIS A 187 -11.52 -30.75 24.66
C HIS A 187 -10.26 -30.44 23.87
N VAL A 188 -9.13 -30.97 24.32
CA VAL A 188 -7.89 -30.98 23.54
C VAL A 188 -8.06 -31.95 22.37
N GLU A 189 -8.08 -31.43 21.14
CA GLU A 189 -8.27 -32.21 19.92
C GLU A 189 -6.97 -32.82 19.39
N HIS A 190 -5.88 -32.03 19.42
CA HIS A 190 -4.56 -32.50 19.04
C HIS A 190 -3.56 -32.17 20.13
N PHE A 191 -2.74 -33.15 20.48
CA PHE A 191 -1.66 -33.02 21.44
C PHE A 191 -0.45 -33.82 20.97
N ALA A 192 0.73 -33.21 21.03
CA ALA A 192 2.00 -33.91 20.91
C ALA A 192 2.96 -33.44 22.00
N GLN A 193 3.85 -34.33 22.41
CA GLN A 193 4.87 -34.03 23.39
C GLN A 193 6.19 -34.68 23.04
N PHE A 194 7.28 -34.04 23.47
CA PHE A 194 8.61 -34.60 23.48
C PHE A 194 9.05 -34.88 24.91
N ILE A 195 9.45 -36.12 25.15
CA ILE A 195 10.00 -36.59 26.42
C ILE A 195 11.35 -37.24 26.11
N PRO A 196 12.41 -36.96 26.88
CA PRO A 196 13.71 -37.57 26.66
C PRO A 196 13.63 -39.11 26.68
N PRO A 197 14.26 -39.82 25.72
CA PRO A 197 14.11 -41.28 25.56
C PRO A 197 14.41 -42.10 26.82
N MET A 198 15.30 -41.61 27.69
CA MET A 198 15.67 -42.28 28.94
C MET A 198 14.57 -42.25 30.02
N ARG A 199 13.46 -41.54 29.78
CA ARG A 199 12.44 -41.21 30.79
C ARG A 199 10.99 -41.53 30.37
N SER A 200 10.77 -42.25 29.26
CA SER A 200 9.43 -42.48 28.68
C SER A 200 8.54 -43.53 29.36
N LYS A 201 8.94 -44.08 30.52
CA LYS A 201 8.39 -45.37 30.99
C LYS A 201 6.94 -45.35 31.50
N ARG A 202 6.26 -44.21 31.64
CA ARG A 202 4.80 -44.07 31.92
C ARG A 202 4.39 -42.59 31.85
N THR A 203 3.50 -42.21 30.93
CA THR A 203 3.04 -40.80 30.78
C THR A 203 1.52 -40.77 30.59
N ALA A 204 0.82 -39.93 31.35
CA ALA A 204 -0.64 -39.79 31.35
C ALA A 204 -1.11 -38.33 31.14
N LEU A 205 -0.23 -37.47 30.61
CA LEU A 205 -0.49 -36.03 30.51
C LEU A 205 -1.73 -35.70 29.66
N THR A 206 -2.04 -36.48 28.62
CA THR A 206 -3.13 -36.22 27.67
C THR A 206 -4.51 -36.15 28.34
N GLU A 207 -4.85 -37.10 29.22
CA GLU A 207 -6.17 -37.18 29.86
C GLU A 207 -6.43 -36.05 30.88
N ASN A 208 -5.35 -35.51 31.46
CA ASN A 208 -5.44 -34.44 32.47
C ASN A 208 -5.18 -33.04 31.88
N LEU A 209 -4.86 -32.96 30.58
CA LEU A 209 -4.53 -31.70 29.92
C LEU A 209 -5.75 -30.80 29.75
N ASP A 210 -6.94 -31.37 29.53
CA ASP A 210 -8.22 -30.63 29.42
C ASP A 210 -8.45 -29.72 30.63
N GLN A 211 -8.11 -30.18 31.84
CA GLN A 211 -8.32 -29.40 33.05
C GLN A 211 -7.33 -28.23 33.15
N LEU A 212 -6.06 -28.42 32.77
CA LEU A 212 -5.05 -27.38 32.85
C LEU A 212 -5.13 -26.38 31.69
N SER A 213 -5.45 -26.86 30.49
CA SER A 213 -5.51 -26.06 29.27
C SER A 213 -6.49 -24.91 29.41
N VAL A 214 -7.67 -25.14 30.02
CA VAL A 214 -8.67 -24.10 30.26
C VAL A 214 -8.12 -22.94 31.10
N PHE A 215 -7.39 -23.24 32.18
CA PHE A 215 -6.79 -22.18 33.03
C PHE A 215 -5.68 -21.44 32.29
N TRP A 216 -4.83 -22.13 31.53
CA TRP A 216 -3.73 -21.52 30.81
C TRP A 216 -4.18 -20.67 29.62
N LEU A 217 -5.18 -21.14 28.86
CA LEU A 217 -5.77 -20.39 27.75
C LEU A 217 -6.50 -19.14 28.25
N ARG A 218 -7.12 -19.21 29.44
CA ARG A 218 -7.77 -18.05 30.08
C ARG A 218 -6.79 -16.93 30.43
N GLU A 219 -5.53 -17.24 30.75
CA GLU A 219 -4.52 -16.20 30.96
C GLU A 219 -4.22 -15.41 29.66
N GLY A 220 -4.35 -16.04 28.49
CA GLY A 220 -4.26 -15.40 27.18
C GLY A 220 -2.92 -14.75 26.84
N ARG A 221 -1.89 -14.91 27.68
CA ARG A 221 -0.56 -14.32 27.48
C ARG A 221 0.54 -15.32 27.81
N PRO A 222 1.75 -15.16 27.24
CA PRO A 222 2.89 -15.99 27.61
C PRO A 222 3.20 -15.84 29.10
N PHE A 223 3.49 -16.96 29.77
CA PHE A 223 3.88 -16.94 31.18
C PHE A 223 4.99 -17.93 31.48
N LEU A 224 5.69 -17.64 32.58
CA LEU A 224 6.66 -18.53 33.19
C LEU A 224 6.21 -18.80 34.62
N LYS A 225 5.89 -20.05 34.92
CA LYS A 225 5.61 -20.51 36.29
C LYS A 225 6.73 -21.40 36.78
N THR A 226 7.05 -21.29 38.05
CA THR A 226 8.02 -22.13 38.75
C THR A 226 7.29 -22.92 39.84
N ARG A 227 7.93 -23.99 40.33
CA ARG A 227 7.39 -24.78 41.44
C ARG A 227 7.10 -23.96 42.70
N LYS A 228 7.76 -22.81 42.88
CA LYS A 228 7.48 -21.90 43.99
C LYS A 228 6.14 -21.17 43.85
N ASP A 229 5.68 -20.94 42.62
CA ASP A 229 4.46 -20.18 42.34
C ASP A 229 3.20 -21.04 42.53
N ASP A 230 3.27 -22.33 42.19
CA ASP A 230 2.14 -23.26 42.33
C ASP A 230 2.62 -24.72 42.58
N PRO A 231 3.05 -25.06 43.81
CA PRO A 231 3.59 -26.39 44.12
C PRO A 231 2.66 -27.54 43.72
N ALA A 232 1.35 -27.39 43.95
CA ALA A 232 0.35 -28.42 43.69
C ALA A 232 0.17 -28.72 42.19
N ALA A 233 0.26 -27.71 41.31
CA ALA A 233 0.26 -27.94 39.87
C ALA A 233 1.50 -28.72 39.40
N PHE A 234 2.68 -28.41 39.95
CA PHE A 234 3.92 -29.10 39.61
C PHE A 234 3.99 -30.54 40.16
N ASP A 235 3.42 -30.79 41.35
CA ASP A 235 3.30 -32.14 41.89
C ASP A 235 2.41 -33.02 41.00
N ARG A 236 1.26 -32.50 40.56
CA ARG A 236 0.38 -33.18 39.59
C ARG A 236 1.05 -33.43 38.24
N MET A 237 1.75 -32.44 37.68
CA MET A 237 2.51 -32.64 36.43
C MET A 237 3.58 -33.73 36.59
N SER A 238 4.24 -33.81 37.75
CA SER A 238 5.21 -34.86 38.04
C SER A 238 4.56 -36.24 38.08
N GLU A 239 3.37 -36.38 38.69
CA GLU A 239 2.58 -37.62 38.67
C GLU A 239 2.20 -38.05 37.25
N TRP A 240 1.98 -37.08 36.35
CA TRP A 240 1.61 -37.32 34.96
C TRP A 240 2.79 -37.58 34.02
N GLY A 241 4.01 -37.61 34.56
CA GLY A 241 5.24 -37.92 33.82
C GLY A 241 6.05 -36.69 33.37
N TRP A 242 5.72 -35.50 33.87
CA TRP A 242 6.45 -34.24 33.66
C TRP A 242 7.05 -33.74 34.98
N PRO A 243 8.17 -34.31 35.47
CA PRO A 243 8.85 -33.90 36.70
C PRO A 243 9.66 -32.62 36.49
N VAL A 244 8.98 -31.53 36.12
CA VAL A 244 9.57 -30.22 35.84
C VAL A 244 9.51 -29.35 37.10
N SER A 245 10.44 -28.41 37.26
CA SER A 245 10.41 -27.37 38.30
C SER A 245 10.05 -25.99 37.75
N GLN A 246 9.97 -25.88 36.43
CA GLN A 246 9.65 -24.65 35.70
C GLN A 246 8.90 -24.98 34.41
N LEU A 247 7.87 -24.20 34.10
CA LEU A 247 7.04 -24.32 32.91
C LEU A 247 6.92 -22.96 32.23
N TYR A 248 7.31 -22.91 30.96
CA TYR A 248 7.03 -21.80 30.06
C TYR A 248 5.84 -22.19 29.18
N PHE A 249 4.80 -21.35 29.16
CA PHE A 249 3.63 -21.52 28.33
C PHE A 249 3.53 -20.37 27.33
N LEU A 250 3.33 -20.73 26.07
CA LEU A 250 3.12 -19.81 24.97
C LEU A 250 1.78 -20.09 24.28
N PRO A 251 0.76 -19.23 24.44
CA PRO A 251 -0.54 -19.43 23.81
C PRO A 251 -0.45 -19.30 22.28
N ILE A 252 -1.13 -20.21 21.58
CA ILE A 252 -1.35 -20.15 20.14
C ILE A 252 -2.64 -19.35 19.92
N HIS A 253 -2.52 -18.21 19.25
CA HIS A 253 -3.59 -17.25 19.11
C HIS A 253 -4.20 -17.24 17.73
N LEU A 254 -5.54 -17.31 17.69
CA LEU A 254 -6.29 -16.82 16.55
C LEU A 254 -6.83 -15.43 16.90
N LYS A 255 -6.13 -14.39 16.43
CA LYS A 255 -6.38 -12.99 16.85
C LYS A 255 -6.25 -12.82 18.38
N ASP A 256 -7.33 -12.43 19.06
CA ASP A 256 -7.35 -12.12 20.49
C ASP A 256 -7.73 -13.33 21.36
N ARG A 257 -7.97 -14.52 20.78
CA ARG A 257 -8.34 -15.72 21.52
C ARG A 257 -7.29 -16.82 21.39
N ALA A 258 -6.88 -17.39 22.52
CA ALA A 258 -5.97 -18.51 22.57
C ALA A 258 -6.74 -19.81 22.27
N ILE A 259 -6.31 -20.54 21.22
CA ILE A 259 -6.93 -21.79 20.75
C ILE A 259 -6.09 -23.03 21.09
N GLY A 260 -4.91 -22.83 21.65
CA GLY A 260 -3.96 -23.88 21.97
C GLY A 260 -2.72 -23.30 22.64
N GLY A 261 -1.69 -24.11 22.80
CA GLY A 261 -0.47 -23.63 23.42
C GLY A 261 0.73 -24.52 23.18
N ILE A 262 1.91 -23.89 23.25
CA ILE A 262 3.21 -24.56 23.33
C ILE A 262 3.68 -24.50 24.78
N MET A 263 4.13 -25.63 25.28
CA MET A 263 4.67 -25.84 26.63
C MET A 263 6.13 -26.22 26.53
N ALA A 264 6.98 -25.58 27.32
CA ALA A 264 8.38 -25.95 27.47
C ALA A 264 8.71 -26.06 28.96
N GLY A 265 9.10 -27.26 29.38
CA GLY A 265 9.37 -27.58 30.78
C GLY A 265 10.84 -27.86 31.04
N ASN A 266 11.34 -27.41 32.19
CA ASN A 266 12.71 -27.69 32.65
C ASN A 266 12.71 -28.30 34.04
N ILE A 267 13.63 -29.23 34.29
CA ILE A 267 13.87 -29.83 35.61
C ILE A 267 14.66 -28.85 36.48
N GLU A 268 15.60 -28.14 35.88
CA GLU A 268 16.39 -27.10 36.53
C GLU A 268 15.97 -25.71 36.04
N SER A 269 16.14 -24.71 36.91
CA SER A 269 15.78 -23.33 36.58
C SER A 269 16.61 -22.81 35.40
N ARG A 270 15.93 -22.46 34.31
CA ARG A 270 16.51 -21.88 33.09
C ARG A 270 15.64 -20.73 32.58
N GLN A 271 16.27 -19.62 32.23
CA GLN A 271 15.57 -18.54 31.52
C GLN A 271 15.78 -18.67 30.01
N MET A 272 14.69 -18.55 29.25
CA MET A 272 14.77 -18.40 27.79
C MET A 272 15.34 -17.03 27.44
N ASN A 273 16.19 -16.98 26.42
CA ASN A 273 16.71 -15.71 25.92
C ASN A 273 15.74 -15.06 24.90
N ALA A 274 15.98 -13.79 24.56
CA ALA A 274 15.11 -13.04 23.66
C ALA A 274 15.02 -13.63 22.23
N GLN A 275 16.08 -14.27 21.73
CA GLN A 275 16.07 -14.92 20.41
C GLN A 275 15.20 -16.18 20.42
N GLU A 276 15.23 -16.95 21.51
CA GLU A 276 14.39 -18.15 21.68
C GLU A 276 12.90 -17.80 21.79
N ILE A 277 12.58 -16.75 22.54
CA ILE A 277 11.19 -16.24 22.65
C ILE A 277 10.71 -15.73 21.28
N ARG A 278 11.56 -14.97 20.57
CA ARG A 278 11.25 -14.50 19.21
C ARG A 278 10.99 -15.65 18.25
N PHE A 279 11.86 -16.66 18.27
CA PHE A 279 11.71 -17.86 17.45
C PHE A 279 10.36 -18.54 17.69
N LEU A 280 10.00 -18.79 18.95
CA LEU A 280 8.73 -19.44 19.27
C LEU A 280 7.53 -18.60 18.83
N ASN A 281 7.58 -17.27 18.99
CA ASN A 281 6.52 -16.37 18.51
C ASN A 281 6.34 -16.45 16.99
N GLU A 282 7.43 -16.49 16.21
CA GLU A 282 7.33 -16.64 14.75
C GLU A 282 6.72 -18.00 14.37
N VAL A 283 7.16 -19.09 15.00
CA VAL A 283 6.62 -20.42 14.73
C VAL A 283 5.12 -20.52 15.09
N VAL A 284 4.72 -19.90 16.21
CA VAL A 284 3.30 -19.85 16.63
C VAL A 284 2.42 -19.19 15.59
N GLN A 285 2.88 -18.15 14.89
CA GLN A 285 2.08 -17.51 13.84
C GLN A 285 1.76 -18.49 12.70
N PHE A 286 2.72 -19.32 12.30
CA PHE A 286 2.51 -20.32 11.24
C PHE A 286 1.58 -21.44 11.71
N ILE A 287 1.77 -21.93 12.94
CA ILE A 287 0.89 -22.93 13.53
C ILE A 287 -0.54 -22.39 13.61
N SER A 288 -0.74 -21.17 14.10
CA SER A 288 -2.05 -20.53 14.25
C SER A 288 -2.78 -20.47 12.91
N LYS A 289 -2.09 -20.04 11.84
CA LYS A 289 -2.64 -20.02 10.49
C LYS A 289 -2.96 -21.43 9.97
N ARG A 290 -2.11 -22.41 10.25
CA ARG A 290 -2.36 -23.78 9.80
C ARG A 290 -3.53 -24.44 10.53
N ILE A 291 -3.70 -24.18 11.82
CA ILE A 291 -4.88 -24.61 12.59
C ILE A 291 -6.14 -23.98 12.02
N LEU A 292 -6.05 -22.71 11.60
CA LEU A 292 -7.16 -22.05 10.91
C LEU A 292 -7.59 -22.80 9.65
N ASP A 293 -6.62 -23.04 8.76
CA ASP A 293 -6.85 -23.66 7.46
C ASP A 293 -7.40 -25.09 7.58
N GLU A 294 -7.03 -25.83 8.63
CA GLU A 294 -7.47 -27.22 8.81
C GLU A 294 -8.87 -27.33 9.43
N ASN A 295 -9.26 -26.33 10.22
CA ASN A 295 -10.59 -26.25 10.82
C ASN A 295 -11.64 -25.60 9.92
N LEU A 296 -11.24 -24.97 8.82
CA LEU A 296 -12.15 -24.55 7.75
C LEU A 296 -12.42 -25.72 6.80
N THR A 297 -13.67 -26.13 6.65
CA THR A 297 -14.04 -27.17 5.68
C THR A 297 -13.86 -26.65 4.24
N ARG A 298 -13.63 -27.55 3.27
CA ARG A 298 -13.56 -27.16 1.84
C ARG A 298 -14.83 -26.45 1.38
N THR A 299 -15.99 -26.90 1.87
CA THR A 299 -17.28 -26.25 1.61
C THR A 299 -17.30 -24.84 2.16
N GLU A 300 -16.83 -24.61 3.40
CA GLU A 300 -16.75 -23.28 3.99
C GLU A 300 -15.78 -22.34 3.23
N VAL A 301 -14.64 -22.84 2.73
CA VAL A 301 -13.73 -22.02 1.90
C VAL A 301 -14.37 -21.62 0.57
N HIS A 302 -15.08 -22.56 -0.09
CA HIS A 302 -15.80 -22.29 -1.32
C HIS A 302 -16.99 -21.34 -1.10
N ASP A 303 -17.74 -21.51 -0.01
CA ASP A 303 -18.90 -20.70 0.35
C ASP A 303 -18.58 -19.20 0.44
N VAL A 304 -17.39 -18.87 0.95
CA VAL A 304 -16.95 -17.48 1.01
C VAL A 304 -16.49 -16.99 -0.37
N SER A 305 -15.82 -17.83 -1.18
CA SER A 305 -15.44 -17.53 -2.59
C SER A 305 -16.64 -17.21 -3.46
N ASP A 306 -17.63 -18.10 -3.48
CA ASP A 306 -18.83 -17.96 -4.30
C ASP A 306 -19.63 -16.71 -3.90
N PHE A 307 -19.60 -16.35 -2.61
CA PHE A 307 -20.23 -15.13 -2.12
C PHE A 307 -19.63 -13.85 -2.74
N SER A 308 -18.32 -13.78 -2.96
CA SER A 308 -17.71 -12.63 -3.64
C SER A 308 -18.26 -12.46 -5.06
N ASP A 309 -18.36 -13.56 -5.81
CA ASP A 309 -18.87 -13.54 -7.18
C ASP A 309 -20.36 -13.19 -7.22
N GLN A 310 -21.14 -13.72 -6.27
CA GLN A 310 -22.54 -13.36 -6.09
C GLN A 310 -22.70 -11.86 -5.79
N LEU A 311 -21.80 -11.24 -5.01
CA LEU A 311 -21.86 -9.81 -4.75
C LEU A 311 -21.51 -8.98 -6.00
N ILE A 312 -20.52 -9.38 -6.79
CA ILE A 312 -20.12 -8.65 -8.02
C ILE A 312 -21.24 -8.67 -9.06
N THR A 313 -21.96 -9.78 -9.18
CA THR A 313 -23.09 -9.91 -10.13
C THR A 313 -24.31 -9.04 -9.78
N THR A 314 -24.34 -8.39 -8.62
CA THR A 314 -25.43 -7.47 -8.22
C THR A 314 -25.42 -6.12 -8.95
N ASN A 315 -24.55 -5.92 -9.95
CA ASN A 315 -24.31 -4.62 -10.60
C ASN A 315 -23.99 -3.50 -9.60
N PHE A 316 -23.33 -3.83 -8.49
CA PHE A 316 -22.90 -2.89 -7.47
C PHE A 316 -24.06 -2.13 -6.77
N ASP A 317 -25.25 -2.73 -6.67
CA ASP A 317 -26.36 -2.18 -5.91
C ASP A 317 -26.16 -2.33 -4.39
N GLU A 318 -25.98 -1.21 -3.68
CA GLU A 318 -25.69 -1.18 -2.25
C GLU A 318 -26.75 -1.95 -1.42
N ASP A 319 -28.02 -1.84 -1.78
CA ASP A 319 -29.10 -2.47 -1.03
C ASP A 319 -29.12 -4.00 -1.23
N THR A 320 -28.90 -4.47 -2.45
CA THR A 320 -28.78 -5.91 -2.76
C THR A 320 -27.56 -6.52 -2.09
N ILE A 321 -26.42 -5.82 -2.09
CA ILE A 321 -25.19 -6.28 -1.44
C ILE A 321 -25.41 -6.51 0.06
N PHE A 322 -26.01 -5.55 0.78
CA PHE A 322 -26.25 -5.71 2.22
C PHE A 322 -27.32 -6.75 2.56
N LYS A 323 -28.31 -6.96 1.69
CA LYS A 323 -29.27 -8.07 1.82
C LYS A 323 -28.58 -9.43 1.71
N HIS A 324 -27.71 -9.61 0.71
CA HIS A 324 -26.93 -10.84 0.58
C HIS A 324 -25.94 -11.02 1.74
N ALA A 325 -25.27 -9.95 2.18
CA ALA A 325 -24.34 -10.01 3.30
C ALA A 325 -25.02 -10.42 4.62
N THR A 326 -26.16 -9.81 4.96
CA THR A 326 -26.92 -10.19 6.17
C THR A 326 -27.40 -11.64 6.11
N LYS A 327 -27.92 -12.09 4.96
CA LYS A 327 -28.29 -13.50 4.77
C LYS A 327 -27.10 -14.45 4.95
N LYS A 328 -26.00 -14.22 4.22
CA LYS A 328 -24.82 -15.11 4.28
C LYS A 328 -24.19 -15.12 5.67
N LEU A 329 -24.15 -13.98 6.37
CA LEU A 329 -23.70 -13.90 7.76
C LEU A 329 -24.53 -14.80 8.68
N SER A 330 -25.85 -14.77 8.55
CA SER A 330 -26.74 -15.64 9.33
C SER A 330 -26.46 -17.13 9.07
N GLU A 331 -26.23 -17.49 7.80
CA GLU A 331 -25.94 -18.87 7.38
C GLU A 331 -24.59 -19.38 7.94
N VAL A 332 -23.49 -18.63 7.72
CA VAL A 332 -22.13 -19.09 8.08
C VAL A 332 -21.85 -19.10 9.58
N THR A 333 -22.62 -18.33 10.35
CA THR A 333 -22.53 -18.26 11.81
C THR A 333 -23.63 -19.05 12.53
N HIS A 334 -24.54 -19.69 11.79
CA HIS A 334 -25.73 -20.35 12.34
C HIS A 334 -26.52 -19.44 13.29
N ALA A 335 -26.61 -18.16 12.94
CA ALA A 335 -27.31 -17.16 13.74
C ALA A 335 -28.80 -17.12 13.43
N SER A 336 -29.58 -16.68 14.41
CA SER A 336 -31.03 -16.51 14.29
C SER A 336 -31.38 -15.28 13.47
N SER A 337 -30.53 -14.25 13.54
CA SER A 337 -30.70 -13.04 12.74
C SER A 337 -29.37 -12.31 12.49
N ALA A 338 -29.33 -11.52 11.43
CA ALA A 338 -28.26 -10.57 11.15
C ALA A 338 -28.84 -9.25 10.67
N VAL A 339 -28.35 -8.14 11.20
CA VAL A 339 -28.84 -6.79 10.90
C VAL A 339 -27.69 -5.87 10.55
N PHE A 340 -27.82 -5.15 9.43
CA PHE A 340 -26.96 -4.05 9.07
C PHE A 340 -27.46 -2.75 9.71
N TRP A 341 -26.69 -2.24 10.65
CA TRP A 341 -26.88 -0.96 11.29
C TRP A 341 -26.10 0.11 10.54
N LYS A 342 -26.81 0.92 9.74
CA LYS A 342 -26.19 1.97 8.94
C LYS A 342 -25.87 3.18 9.82
N TYR A 343 -24.67 3.73 9.65
CA TYR A 343 -24.27 4.96 10.32
C TYR A 343 -24.74 6.19 9.55
N ASN A 344 -25.46 7.08 10.24
CA ASN A 344 -25.76 8.40 9.75
C ASN A 344 -24.71 9.40 10.28
N LYS A 345 -23.73 9.76 9.44
CA LYS A 345 -22.66 10.69 9.79
C LYS A 345 -23.19 12.09 10.17
N GLY A 346 -24.27 12.56 9.55
CA GLY A 346 -24.81 13.90 9.78
C GLY A 346 -25.38 14.08 11.19
N PHE A 347 -26.04 13.05 11.71
CA PHE A 347 -26.69 13.08 13.03
C PHE A 347 -25.96 12.27 14.11
N GLY A 348 -25.01 11.40 13.73
CA GLY A 348 -24.17 10.63 14.65
C GLY A 348 -24.87 9.46 15.33
N PHE A 349 -25.78 8.77 14.63
CA PHE A 349 -26.48 7.58 15.15
C PHE A 349 -26.43 6.41 14.16
N LEU A 350 -26.57 5.19 14.69
CA LEU A 350 -26.82 3.97 13.94
C LEU A 350 -28.32 3.70 13.88
N PHE A 351 -28.81 3.18 12.76
CA PHE A 351 -30.19 2.71 12.61
C PHE A 351 -30.23 1.42 11.77
N PRO A 352 -31.15 0.48 12.05
CA PRO A 352 -31.26 -0.76 11.29
C PRO A 352 -31.75 -0.44 9.87
N LYS A 353 -30.99 -0.86 8.85
CA LYS A 353 -31.34 -0.63 7.44
C LYS A 353 -31.69 -1.93 6.70
N HIS A 354 -30.87 -2.97 6.85
CA HIS A 354 -31.09 -4.27 6.20
C HIS A 354 -31.03 -5.39 7.23
N HIS A 355 -31.78 -6.45 7.01
CA HIS A 355 -31.86 -7.55 7.97
C HIS A 355 -32.17 -8.87 7.29
N TYR A 356 -31.81 -9.95 7.98
CA TYR A 356 -32.22 -11.31 7.66
C TYR A 356 -32.57 -12.04 8.96
N PHE A 357 -33.68 -12.76 8.95
CA PHE A 357 -34.14 -13.62 10.04
C PHE A 357 -34.27 -15.05 9.50
N LEU A 358 -33.83 -16.04 10.29
CA LEU A 358 -34.01 -17.44 9.96
C LEU A 358 -35.52 -17.80 9.96
N GLU A 359 -35.98 -18.59 8.99
CA GLU A 359 -37.38 -19.02 8.90
C GLU A 359 -37.83 -19.76 10.17
N GLY A 360 -38.97 -19.36 10.74
CA GLY A 360 -39.52 -19.91 11.99
C GLY A 360 -39.13 -19.18 13.28
N GLY A 361 -38.24 -18.18 13.21
CA GLY A 361 -37.94 -17.29 14.33
C GLY A 361 -39.03 -16.22 14.53
N ASN A 362 -39.15 -15.69 15.75
CA ASN A 362 -39.99 -14.52 16.03
C ASN A 362 -39.52 -13.34 15.17
N THR A 363 -40.27 -13.00 14.12
CA THR A 363 -40.00 -11.80 13.31
C THR A 363 -40.30 -10.56 14.14
N VAL A 364 -39.25 -9.88 14.60
CA VAL A 364 -39.37 -8.58 15.23
C VAL A 364 -39.52 -7.52 14.13
N GLU A 365 -40.55 -6.68 14.22
CA GLU A 365 -40.73 -5.55 13.30
C GLU A 365 -39.62 -4.52 13.54
N LEU A 366 -38.64 -4.47 12.63
CA LEU A 366 -37.54 -3.51 12.70
C LEU A 366 -38.02 -2.13 12.26
N ARG A 367 -37.93 -1.14 13.15
CA ARG A 367 -38.32 0.25 12.85
C ARG A 367 -37.08 1.09 12.66
N GLU A 368 -37.04 1.91 11.60
CA GLU A 368 -35.97 2.90 11.39
C GLU A 368 -35.84 3.91 12.56
N LYS A 369 -36.82 3.94 13.46
CA LYS A 369 -36.82 4.76 14.68
C LYS A 369 -35.96 4.18 15.82
N ASP A 370 -35.54 2.93 15.73
CA ASP A 370 -34.66 2.30 16.72
C ASP A 370 -33.22 2.79 16.50
N MET A 371 -32.91 3.96 17.05
CA MET A 371 -31.65 4.69 16.82
C MET A 371 -30.68 4.56 17.98
N ILE A 372 -29.44 4.17 17.70
CA ILE A 372 -28.35 4.14 18.69
C ILE A 372 -27.46 5.37 18.48
N PHE A 373 -27.53 6.33 19.39
CA PHE A 373 -26.71 7.54 19.35
C PHE A 373 -25.29 7.26 19.84
N LEU A 374 -24.32 7.19 18.93
CA LEU A 374 -22.92 6.86 19.27
C LEU A 374 -22.27 7.87 20.22
N LYS A 375 -22.78 9.11 20.31
CA LYS A 375 -22.34 10.09 21.33
C LYS A 375 -22.66 9.66 22.76
N LYS A 376 -23.69 8.85 22.98
CA LYS A 376 -24.12 8.35 24.30
C LYS A 376 -23.73 6.89 24.54
N GLU A 377 -23.12 6.25 23.55
CA GLU A 377 -22.75 4.83 23.54
C GLU A 377 -21.25 4.69 23.25
N ASN A 378 -20.43 4.90 24.29
CA ASN A 378 -18.97 4.96 24.16
C ASN A 378 -18.35 3.61 23.77
N PHE A 379 -18.96 2.49 24.18
CA PHE A 379 -18.45 1.17 23.88
C PHE A 379 -18.57 0.85 22.40
N LEU A 380 -19.78 0.93 21.82
CA LEU A 380 -19.96 0.69 20.38
C LEU A 380 -19.21 1.72 19.53
N ARG A 381 -19.15 2.99 19.96
CA ARG A 381 -18.40 4.02 19.26
C ARG A 381 -16.93 3.65 19.12
N ARG A 382 -16.25 3.31 20.22
CA ARG A 382 -14.82 2.91 20.19
C ARG A 382 -14.60 1.69 19.33
N LEU A 383 -15.45 0.68 19.48
CA LEU A 383 -15.40 -0.58 18.74
C LEU A 383 -15.49 -0.31 17.22
N ILE A 384 -16.45 0.51 16.78
CA ILE A 384 -16.68 0.82 15.37
C ILE A 384 -15.57 1.72 14.79
N GLU A 385 -15.11 2.73 15.53
CA GLU A 385 -14.01 3.62 15.11
C GLU A 385 -12.69 2.83 14.94
N GLN A 386 -12.42 1.88 15.85
CA GLN A 386 -11.24 1.02 15.82
C GLN A 386 -11.35 -0.13 14.82
N GLY A 387 -12.54 -0.39 14.27
CA GLY A 387 -12.77 -1.55 13.40
C GLY A 387 -12.60 -2.90 14.13
N LYS A 388 -12.75 -2.93 15.47
CA LYS A 388 -12.54 -4.13 16.26
C LYS A 388 -13.81 -4.99 16.27
N VAL A 389 -13.69 -6.27 15.92
CA VAL A 389 -14.80 -7.21 16.05
C VAL A 389 -14.91 -7.70 17.48
N GLN A 390 -16.14 -7.78 17.99
CA GLN A 390 -16.41 -8.14 19.37
C GLN A 390 -17.64 -9.04 19.48
N SER A 391 -17.51 -10.11 20.24
CA SER A 391 -18.63 -10.95 20.66
C SER A 391 -19.04 -10.57 22.09
N ILE A 392 -20.35 -10.51 22.34
CA ILE A 392 -20.97 -10.28 23.65
C ILE A 392 -21.83 -11.50 23.96
N ASP A 393 -21.47 -12.18 25.04
CA ASP A 393 -22.07 -13.45 25.46
C ASP A 393 -23.37 -13.26 26.25
N ASP A 394 -23.69 -12.08 26.76
CA ASP A 394 -25.00 -11.79 27.37
C ASP A 394 -25.24 -10.28 27.31
N VAL A 395 -26.09 -9.87 26.36
CA VAL A 395 -26.40 -8.45 26.16
C VAL A 395 -27.08 -7.83 27.39
N SER A 396 -27.86 -8.59 28.15
CA SER A 396 -28.58 -8.09 29.31
C SER A 396 -27.63 -7.74 30.48
N GLN A 397 -26.55 -8.52 30.61
CA GLN A 397 -25.54 -8.39 31.67
C GLN A 397 -24.33 -7.54 31.29
N GLU A 398 -24.19 -7.16 30.02
CA GLU A 398 -23.03 -6.39 29.55
C GLU A 398 -23.04 -4.96 30.10
N SER A 399 -22.11 -4.67 31.00
CA SER A 399 -22.02 -3.37 31.69
C SER A 399 -21.48 -2.26 30.80
N ASP A 400 -20.68 -2.60 29.78
CA ASP A 400 -20.07 -1.61 28.90
C ASP A 400 -21.10 -0.98 27.92
N LEU A 401 -22.19 -1.68 27.63
CA LEU A 401 -23.30 -1.17 26.81
C LEU A 401 -24.13 -0.15 27.59
N ALA A 402 -24.38 1.02 26.99
CA ALA A 402 -25.23 2.02 27.59
C ALA A 402 -26.66 1.48 27.78
N PRO A 403 -27.38 1.91 28.85
CA PRO A 403 -28.71 1.41 29.16
C PRO A 403 -29.70 1.55 27.99
N THR A 404 -29.65 2.68 27.27
CA THR A 404 -30.51 2.93 26.10
C THR A 404 -30.27 1.94 24.97
N THR A 405 -29.02 1.49 24.78
CA THR A 405 -28.65 0.52 23.75
C THR A 405 -29.09 -0.89 24.17
N ARG A 406 -28.93 -1.24 25.46
CA ARG A 406 -29.44 -2.50 26.01
C ARG A 406 -30.97 -2.60 25.90
N GLU A 407 -31.70 -1.51 26.13
CA GLU A 407 -33.15 -1.48 25.92
C GLU A 407 -33.55 -1.72 24.45
N ILE A 408 -32.82 -1.12 23.50
CA ILE A 408 -33.05 -1.35 22.06
C ILE A 408 -32.75 -2.81 21.70
N PHE A 409 -31.60 -3.33 22.12
CA PHE A 409 -31.22 -4.72 21.85
C PHE A 409 -32.19 -5.72 22.51
N ALA A 410 -32.67 -5.46 23.72
CA ALA A 410 -33.68 -6.28 24.38
C ALA A 410 -35.02 -6.29 23.60
N LYS A 411 -35.47 -5.15 23.08
CA LYS A 411 -36.67 -5.08 22.19
C LYS A 411 -36.49 -5.88 20.91
N MET A 412 -35.25 -6.09 20.47
CA MET A 412 -34.89 -6.85 19.28
C MET A 412 -34.58 -8.32 19.57
N ASN A 413 -34.78 -8.79 20.81
CA ASN A 413 -34.44 -10.13 21.28
C ASN A 413 -32.98 -10.52 21.00
N TYR A 414 -32.06 -9.59 21.25
CA TYR A 414 -30.63 -9.84 21.17
C TYR A 414 -30.12 -10.45 22.48
N ASP A 415 -29.61 -11.67 22.41
CA ASP A 415 -29.12 -12.42 23.58
C ASP A 415 -27.59 -12.55 23.53
N HIS A 416 -27.11 -13.29 22.52
CA HIS A 416 -25.69 -13.46 22.21
C HIS A 416 -25.42 -12.75 20.89
N ILE A 417 -24.57 -11.72 20.89
CA ILE A 417 -24.31 -10.94 19.67
C ILE A 417 -22.85 -10.93 19.25
N LEU A 418 -22.66 -10.81 17.94
CA LEU A 418 -21.38 -10.55 17.31
C LEU A 418 -21.49 -9.23 16.54
N ILE A 419 -20.67 -8.25 16.93
CA ILE A 419 -20.63 -6.92 16.34
C ILE A 419 -19.41 -6.83 15.43
N ILE A 420 -19.67 -6.55 14.16
CA ILE A 420 -18.65 -6.49 13.11
C ILE A 420 -18.70 -5.10 12.46
N PRO A 421 -17.77 -4.19 12.80
CA PRO A 421 -17.72 -2.87 12.19
C PRO A 421 -17.53 -2.91 10.67
N LEU A 422 -18.14 -1.95 9.99
CA LEU A 422 -18.01 -1.75 8.57
C LEU A 422 -17.40 -0.37 8.29
N LYS A 423 -16.12 -0.36 7.90
CA LYS A 423 -15.40 0.81 7.41
C LYS A 423 -15.12 0.70 5.91
N ILE A 424 -15.19 1.82 5.20
CA ILE A 424 -14.89 1.93 3.77
C ILE A 424 -13.94 3.11 3.59
N HIS A 425 -12.73 2.89 3.06
CA HIS A 425 -11.68 3.94 2.97
C HIS A 425 -11.48 4.70 4.29
N ASP A 426 -11.40 3.97 5.41
CA ASP A 426 -11.35 4.49 6.79
C ASP A 426 -12.56 5.29 7.29
N GLU A 427 -13.59 5.50 6.48
CA GLU A 427 -14.86 6.08 6.94
C GLU A 427 -15.80 5.01 7.52
N VAL A 428 -16.31 5.29 8.72
CA VAL A 428 -17.34 4.46 9.35
C VAL A 428 -18.62 4.49 8.51
N THR A 429 -19.04 3.32 8.02
CA THR A 429 -20.27 3.16 7.25
C THR A 429 -21.39 2.56 8.11
N GLY A 430 -21.04 1.77 9.13
CA GLY A 430 -22.00 1.13 10.03
C GLY A 430 -21.40 -0.05 10.76
N ALA A 431 -22.26 -0.96 11.21
CA ALA A 431 -21.88 -2.25 11.77
C ALA A 431 -22.88 -3.33 11.34
N LEU A 432 -22.38 -4.55 11.12
CA LEU A 432 -23.22 -5.75 11.00
C LEU A 432 -23.28 -6.40 12.37
N ILE A 433 -24.48 -6.55 12.90
CA ILE A 433 -24.73 -7.19 14.20
C ILE A 433 -25.48 -8.49 13.94
N VAL A 434 -24.87 -9.59 14.38
CA VAL A 434 -25.39 -10.95 14.24
C VAL A 434 -25.82 -11.44 15.60
N ASN A 435 -26.97 -12.10 15.70
CA ASN A 435 -27.59 -12.51 16.96
C ASN A 435 -27.93 -14.00 16.98
N LYS A 436 -27.55 -14.67 18.06
CA LYS A 436 -28.00 -16.01 18.46
C LYS A 436 -28.85 -15.91 19.71
N HIS A 437 -29.89 -16.72 19.77
CA HIS A 437 -30.78 -16.79 20.93
C HIS A 437 -30.15 -17.57 22.09
N GLN A 438 -30.68 -17.37 23.30
CA GLN A 438 -30.21 -17.99 24.54
C GLN A 438 -30.21 -19.53 24.51
N ASP A 439 -31.02 -20.16 23.67
CA ASP A 439 -31.09 -21.61 23.46
C ASP A 439 -29.98 -22.16 22.54
N ARG A 440 -29.18 -21.28 21.91
CA ARG A 440 -28.06 -21.65 21.03
C ARG A 440 -26.71 -21.40 21.70
N ASP A 441 -25.69 -22.13 21.22
CA ASP A 441 -24.31 -21.92 21.65
C ASP A 441 -23.79 -20.51 21.30
N ARG A 442 -22.93 -19.97 22.17
CA ARG A 442 -22.22 -18.69 21.97
C ARG A 442 -21.41 -18.69 20.67
N PHE A 443 -21.02 -17.51 20.20
CA PHE A 443 -20.15 -17.40 19.03
C PHE A 443 -18.76 -17.97 19.32
N ASN A 444 -18.45 -19.08 18.65
CA ASN A 444 -17.12 -19.66 18.70
C ASN A 444 -16.16 -18.87 17.79
N ILE A 445 -14.86 -19.15 17.93
CA ILE A 445 -13.79 -18.41 17.21
C ILE A 445 -13.92 -18.58 15.69
N TRP A 446 -14.37 -19.74 15.25
CA TRP A 446 -14.52 -20.12 13.84
C TRP A 446 -15.66 -19.34 13.17
N GLU A 447 -16.78 -19.19 13.86
CA GLU A 447 -17.92 -18.38 13.41
C GLU A 447 -17.53 -16.90 13.32
N ILE A 448 -16.81 -16.37 14.32
CA ILE A 448 -16.31 -15.00 14.31
C ILE A 448 -15.42 -14.75 13.09
N HIS A 449 -14.46 -15.64 12.84
CA HIS A 449 -13.58 -15.52 11.68
C HIS A 449 -14.37 -15.55 10.36
N LYS A 450 -15.28 -16.51 10.19
CA LYS A 450 -16.10 -16.61 8.97
C LYS A 450 -16.90 -15.33 8.74
N ALA A 451 -17.51 -14.79 9.80
CA ALA A 451 -18.29 -13.57 9.72
C ALA A 451 -17.43 -12.37 9.29
N GLU A 452 -16.23 -12.24 9.86
CA GLU A 452 -15.25 -11.22 9.46
C GLU A 452 -14.86 -11.31 7.99
N GLU A 453 -14.66 -12.52 7.47
CA GLU A 453 -14.28 -12.72 6.08
C GLU A 453 -15.39 -12.30 5.11
N ILE A 454 -16.64 -12.62 5.44
CA ILE A 454 -17.83 -12.18 4.70
C ILE A 454 -17.94 -10.65 4.71
N VAL A 455 -17.78 -10.01 5.88
CA VAL A 455 -17.82 -8.55 5.98
C VAL A 455 -16.68 -7.91 5.20
N LYS A 456 -15.46 -8.44 5.28
CA LYS A 456 -14.30 -7.94 4.52
C LYS A 456 -14.53 -7.96 3.02
N ARG A 457 -15.12 -9.03 2.49
CA ARG A 457 -15.47 -9.13 1.07
C ARG A 457 -16.59 -8.15 0.69
N THR A 458 -17.58 -7.99 1.57
CA THR A 458 -18.65 -7.00 1.40
C THR A 458 -18.08 -5.57 1.37
N GLN A 459 -17.16 -5.22 2.27
CA GLN A 459 -16.46 -3.92 2.26
C GLN A 459 -15.78 -3.68 0.91
N LYS A 460 -15.04 -4.67 0.42
CA LYS A 460 -14.31 -4.55 -0.84
C LYS A 460 -15.23 -4.31 -2.04
N VAL A 461 -16.34 -5.04 -2.14
CA VAL A 461 -17.29 -4.84 -3.26
C VAL A 461 -17.98 -3.48 -3.16
N ILE A 462 -18.30 -2.98 -1.96
CA ILE A 462 -18.88 -1.64 -1.81
C ILE A 462 -17.85 -0.54 -2.14
N GLU A 463 -16.58 -0.73 -1.81
CA GLU A 463 -15.50 0.17 -2.21
C GLU A 463 -15.43 0.30 -3.73
N ASP A 464 -15.41 -0.85 -4.43
CA ASP A 464 -15.38 -0.89 -5.88
C ASP A 464 -16.67 -0.30 -6.49
N ALA A 465 -17.83 -0.56 -5.89
CA ALA A 465 -19.12 0.04 -6.25
C ALA A 465 -19.11 1.57 -6.22
N LYS A 466 -18.58 2.14 -5.14
CA LYS A 466 -18.48 3.60 -4.97
C LYS A 466 -17.55 4.20 -6.03
N ALA A 467 -16.39 3.59 -6.27
CA ALA A 467 -15.45 4.04 -7.28
C ALA A 467 -16.08 4.03 -8.69
N VAL A 468 -16.79 2.95 -9.06
CA VAL A 468 -17.49 2.85 -10.35
C VAL A 468 -18.59 3.90 -10.47
N LYS A 469 -19.36 4.14 -9.41
CA LYS A 469 -20.42 5.16 -9.40
C LYS A 469 -19.85 6.57 -9.62
N GLU A 470 -18.75 6.92 -8.95
CA GLU A 470 -18.07 8.19 -9.12
C GLU A 470 -17.51 8.35 -10.54
N ALA A 471 -16.88 7.31 -11.09
CA ALA A 471 -16.39 7.31 -12.47
C ALA A 471 -17.55 7.52 -13.47
N ASN A 472 -18.67 6.83 -13.30
CA ASN A 472 -19.85 6.99 -14.15
C ASN A 472 -20.49 8.38 -14.04
N LEU A 473 -20.50 9.00 -12.85
CA LEU A 473 -20.95 10.37 -12.68
C LEU A 473 -20.05 11.36 -13.41
N LYS A 474 -18.73 11.20 -13.31
CA LYS A 474 -17.75 12.01 -14.05
C LYS A 474 -17.91 11.83 -15.56
N LEU A 475 -18.07 10.59 -16.05
CA LEU A 475 -18.32 10.32 -17.47
C LEU A 475 -19.62 10.97 -17.97
N LYS A 476 -20.70 10.93 -17.18
CA LYS A 476 -21.95 11.62 -17.53
C LYS A 476 -21.78 13.14 -17.60
N GLN A 477 -21.00 13.73 -16.70
CA GLN A 477 -20.68 15.16 -16.73
C GLN A 477 -19.89 15.52 -17.99
N LEU A 478 -18.87 14.73 -18.33
CA LEU A 478 -18.08 14.92 -19.56
C LEU A 478 -18.93 14.73 -20.82
N SER A 479 -19.77 13.70 -20.90
CA SER A 479 -20.65 13.44 -22.05
C SER A 479 -21.59 14.62 -22.35
N ARG A 480 -22.16 15.26 -21.31
CA ARG A 480 -23.01 16.45 -21.47
C ARG A 480 -22.26 17.64 -22.08
N ILE A 481 -20.97 17.81 -21.75
CA ILE A 481 -20.12 18.85 -22.33
C ILE A 481 -19.94 18.62 -23.84
N PHE A 482 -19.77 17.36 -24.27
CA PHE A 482 -19.52 17.01 -25.68
C PHE A 482 -20.80 16.90 -26.54
N GLU A 483 -21.96 16.61 -25.98
CA GLU A 483 -23.23 16.55 -26.74
C GLU A 483 -23.68 17.92 -27.27
N LEU A 484 -23.40 19.01 -26.55
CA LEU A 484 -23.69 20.38 -26.98
C LEU A 484 -22.93 20.77 -28.27
N GLY A 485 -21.78 20.13 -28.54
CA GLY A 485 -21.03 20.34 -29.79
C GLY A 485 -21.72 19.75 -31.03
N LYS A 486 -22.58 18.73 -30.88
CA LYS A 486 -23.28 18.06 -32.00
C LYS A 486 -24.52 18.79 -32.50
N GLU A 487 -25.06 19.74 -31.75
CA GLU A 487 -26.26 20.52 -32.16
C GLU A 487 -25.96 21.62 -33.18
N ILE A 488 -24.69 21.79 -33.56
CA ILE A 488 -24.24 22.73 -34.60
C ILE A 488 -24.64 22.15 -35.97
N LYS A 489 -25.90 22.33 -36.35
CA LYS A 489 -26.45 21.92 -37.66
C LYS A 489 -25.98 22.83 -38.80
N LEU A 490 -25.81 22.25 -39.98
CA LEU A 490 -25.29 22.81 -41.25
C LEU A 490 -26.01 24.06 -41.83
N ASN A 491 -27.05 24.60 -41.19
CA ASN A 491 -27.83 25.75 -41.70
C ASN A 491 -27.66 27.03 -40.84
N LEU A 492 -26.82 27.02 -39.80
CA LEU A 492 -26.55 28.19 -38.97
C LEU A 492 -25.33 28.95 -39.49
N SER A 493 -25.38 30.28 -39.51
CA SER A 493 -24.19 31.09 -39.79
C SER A 493 -23.12 30.85 -38.72
N TYR A 494 -21.84 30.89 -39.08
CA TYR A 494 -20.75 30.72 -38.11
C TYR A 494 -20.86 31.72 -36.96
N ARG A 495 -21.35 32.95 -37.18
CA ARG A 495 -21.60 33.95 -36.12
C ARG A 495 -22.58 33.46 -35.06
N GLU A 496 -23.66 32.80 -35.47
CA GLU A 496 -24.64 32.26 -34.53
C GLU A 496 -24.06 31.07 -33.75
N ILE A 497 -23.26 30.24 -34.41
CA ILE A 497 -22.56 29.11 -33.79
C ILE A 497 -21.58 29.62 -32.72
N LEU A 498 -20.73 30.60 -33.05
CA LEU A 498 -19.78 31.21 -32.13
C LEU A 498 -20.48 31.89 -30.93
N SER A 499 -21.63 32.52 -31.16
CA SER A 499 -22.46 33.08 -30.09
C SER A 499 -23.00 32.01 -29.14
N ARG A 500 -23.52 30.89 -29.68
CA ARG A 500 -24.01 29.76 -28.87
C ARG A 500 -22.89 29.09 -28.07
N ILE A 501 -21.72 28.91 -28.69
CA ILE A 501 -20.52 28.39 -28.01
C ILE A 501 -20.18 29.30 -26.82
N SER A 502 -20.09 30.61 -27.05
CA SER A 502 -19.73 31.56 -25.98
C SER A 502 -20.75 31.59 -24.84
N GLN A 503 -22.04 31.49 -25.15
CA GLN A 503 -23.09 31.35 -24.14
C GLN A 503 -22.99 30.02 -23.36
N SER A 504 -22.62 28.92 -24.02
CA SER A 504 -22.40 27.62 -23.38
C SER A 504 -21.18 27.65 -22.45
N LEU A 505 -20.07 28.26 -22.88
CA LEU A 505 -18.88 28.43 -22.06
C LEU A 505 -19.20 29.18 -20.76
N ARG A 506 -20.04 30.22 -20.85
CA ARG A 506 -20.49 30.98 -19.68
C ARG A 506 -21.47 30.22 -18.78
N LYS A 507 -22.51 29.60 -19.35
CA LYS A 507 -23.57 28.94 -18.56
C LYS A 507 -23.16 27.57 -18.00
N THR A 508 -22.35 26.82 -18.74
CA THR A 508 -22.06 25.40 -18.46
C THR A 508 -20.68 25.21 -17.87
N LEU A 509 -19.67 25.89 -18.42
CA LEU A 509 -18.27 25.75 -17.97
C LEU A 509 -17.84 26.83 -16.97
N GLY A 510 -18.72 27.80 -16.67
CA GLY A 510 -18.52 28.77 -15.60
C GLY A 510 -17.45 29.82 -15.90
N TRP A 511 -17.37 30.30 -17.14
CA TRP A 511 -16.49 31.41 -17.53
C TRP A 511 -17.30 32.68 -17.74
N ASN A 512 -17.15 33.68 -16.87
CA ASN A 512 -18.00 34.88 -16.94
C ASN A 512 -17.69 35.73 -18.18
N ASP A 513 -16.42 35.78 -18.57
CA ASP A 513 -15.92 36.59 -19.66
C ASP A 513 -15.39 35.69 -20.79
N VAL A 514 -15.90 35.88 -22.00
CA VAL A 514 -15.62 35.05 -23.16
C VAL A 514 -15.54 35.92 -24.41
N ALA A 515 -14.46 35.78 -25.17
CA ALA A 515 -14.29 36.42 -26.47
C ALA A 515 -13.80 35.39 -27.50
N ILE A 516 -14.38 35.40 -28.70
CA ILE A 516 -13.86 34.63 -29.83
C ILE A 516 -13.37 35.61 -30.88
N LEU A 517 -12.08 35.52 -31.16
CA LEU A 517 -11.35 36.34 -32.10
C LEU A 517 -11.10 35.52 -33.37
N LEU A 518 -11.38 36.08 -34.55
CA LEU A 518 -11.00 35.50 -35.84
C LEU A 518 -10.07 36.45 -36.58
N ARG A 519 -9.18 35.90 -37.38
CA ARG A 519 -8.31 36.71 -38.24
C ARG A 519 -9.12 37.36 -39.37
N ASP A 520 -8.79 38.61 -39.72
CA ASP A 520 -9.39 39.29 -40.87
C ASP A 520 -8.89 38.75 -42.21
N ASP A 521 -9.53 39.16 -43.31
CA ASP A 521 -9.24 38.65 -44.66
C ASP A 521 -7.81 38.96 -45.14
N LEU A 522 -7.24 40.06 -44.67
CA LEU A 522 -5.85 40.47 -44.97
C LEU A 522 -4.83 39.73 -44.09
N GLY A 523 -5.28 39.13 -43.01
CA GLY A 523 -4.45 38.36 -42.10
C GLY A 523 -3.66 39.21 -41.09
N GLU A 524 -3.93 40.52 -41.02
CA GLU A 524 -3.19 41.51 -40.26
C GLU A 524 -3.78 41.75 -38.87
N ASN A 525 -5.10 41.55 -38.70
CA ASN A 525 -5.79 41.83 -37.46
C ASN A 525 -6.65 40.65 -36.99
N PHE A 526 -6.79 40.52 -35.68
CA PHE A 526 -7.85 39.76 -35.04
C PHE A 526 -9.07 40.66 -34.81
N LEU A 527 -10.24 40.15 -35.23
CA LEU A 527 -11.55 40.76 -35.06
C LEU A 527 -12.38 39.93 -34.09
N ALA A 528 -12.99 40.59 -33.12
CA ALA A 528 -13.89 39.93 -32.20
C ALA A 528 -15.23 39.61 -32.87
N MET A 529 -15.51 38.32 -32.97
CA MET A 529 -16.77 37.81 -33.51
C MET A 529 -17.87 37.77 -32.45
N THR A 530 -17.46 37.61 -31.21
CA THR A 530 -18.34 37.61 -30.04
C THR A 530 -17.54 38.05 -28.83
N THR A 531 -18.18 38.85 -27.97
CA THR A 531 -17.66 39.26 -26.67
C THR A 531 -18.81 39.19 -25.67
N LEU A 532 -18.60 38.46 -24.58
CA LEU A 532 -19.53 38.36 -23.46
C LEU A 532 -18.73 38.65 -22.19
N GLY A 533 -19.32 39.44 -21.28
CA GLY A 533 -18.74 39.68 -19.95
C GLY A 533 -17.67 40.77 -19.91
N PHE A 534 -16.75 40.81 -20.89
CA PHE A 534 -15.75 41.87 -21.04
C PHE A 534 -16.40 43.26 -21.17
N ASN A 535 -16.45 44.03 -20.08
CA ASN A 535 -16.97 45.41 -20.07
C ASN A 535 -15.80 46.39 -20.17
N LYS A 536 -16.03 47.60 -20.71
CA LYS A 536 -15.00 48.65 -20.93
C LYS A 536 -14.27 49.17 -19.66
N THR A 537 -14.47 48.54 -18.51
CA THR A 537 -13.95 48.95 -17.19
C THR A 537 -12.84 48.05 -16.65
N ASP A 538 -12.46 46.98 -17.36
CA ASP A 538 -11.53 45.98 -16.84
C ASP A 538 -10.06 46.38 -17.05
N GLN A 539 -9.22 46.11 -16.05
CA GLN A 539 -7.78 46.46 -15.96
C GLN A 539 -6.89 45.66 -16.94
N LEU A 540 -7.46 45.10 -18.00
CA LEU A 540 -6.74 44.31 -19.00
C LEU A 540 -6.16 45.23 -20.09
N ASP A 541 -4.91 44.95 -20.49
CA ASP A 541 -4.18 45.74 -21.49
C ASP A 541 -4.82 45.69 -22.91
N PHE A 542 -5.79 44.80 -23.13
CA PHE A 542 -6.41 44.57 -24.43
C PHE A 542 -7.91 44.86 -24.44
N ASN A 543 -8.33 45.66 -25.43
CA ASN A 543 -9.74 45.83 -25.76
C ASN A 543 -10.18 44.75 -26.76
N PHE A 544 -10.72 43.65 -26.22
CA PHE A 544 -11.26 42.55 -27.02
C PHE A 544 -12.54 42.90 -27.81
N SER A 545 -13.04 44.13 -27.76
CA SER A 545 -14.13 44.60 -28.64
C SER A 545 -13.63 45.37 -29.87
N GLY A 546 -12.32 45.60 -30.00
CA GLY A 546 -11.70 46.33 -31.12
C GLY A 546 -10.97 45.43 -32.12
N LYS A 547 -10.33 46.05 -33.12
CA LYS A 547 -9.34 45.38 -33.97
C LYS A 547 -8.04 45.26 -33.21
N ILE A 548 -7.43 44.07 -33.20
CA ILE A 548 -6.16 43.82 -32.53
C ILE A 548 -5.13 43.37 -33.58
N PRO A 549 -4.00 44.08 -33.76
CA PRO A 549 -2.95 43.62 -34.66
C PRO A 549 -2.43 42.22 -34.27
N VAL A 550 -2.27 41.34 -35.25
CA VAL A 550 -1.84 39.94 -35.02
C VAL A 550 -0.47 39.88 -34.35
N GLU A 551 0.47 40.72 -34.78
CA GLU A 551 1.82 40.78 -34.19
C GLU A 551 1.77 41.22 -32.72
N GLU A 552 0.95 42.22 -32.40
CA GLU A 552 0.78 42.71 -31.03
C GLU A 552 0.18 41.63 -30.12
N PHE A 553 -0.85 40.92 -30.60
CA PHE A 553 -1.49 39.84 -29.88
C PHE A 553 -0.52 38.69 -29.59
N ASN A 554 0.23 38.23 -30.61
CA ASN A 554 1.17 37.13 -30.44
C ASN A 554 2.31 37.49 -29.49
N ASN A 555 2.98 38.63 -29.71
CA ASN A 555 4.13 39.06 -28.90
C ASN A 555 3.77 39.36 -27.44
N SER A 556 2.53 39.80 -27.18
CA SER A 556 2.11 40.27 -25.86
C SER A 556 1.35 39.23 -25.04
N LEU A 557 0.69 38.28 -25.69
CA LEU A 557 -0.09 37.24 -25.04
C LEU A 557 0.52 35.87 -25.32
N VAL A 558 0.47 35.37 -26.56
CA VAL A 558 0.83 33.98 -26.89
C VAL A 558 2.28 33.65 -26.48
N ASP A 559 3.25 34.49 -26.84
CA ASP A 559 4.68 34.23 -26.58
C ASP A 559 5.07 34.36 -25.10
N LYS A 560 4.24 35.01 -24.29
CA LYS A 560 4.48 35.29 -22.86
C LYS A 560 3.69 34.38 -21.92
N CYS A 561 2.84 33.51 -22.46
CA CYS A 561 2.01 32.60 -21.67
C CYS A 561 2.72 31.28 -21.36
N GLU A 562 2.35 30.68 -20.23
CA GLU A 562 2.66 29.28 -19.95
C GLU A 562 1.74 28.38 -20.77
N ARG A 563 2.25 27.25 -21.24
CA ARG A 563 1.48 26.32 -22.07
C ARG A 563 0.80 25.27 -21.20
N ILE A 564 -0.51 25.11 -21.36
CA ILE A 564 -1.31 24.06 -20.73
C ILE A 564 -2.10 23.30 -21.80
N GLY A 565 -1.67 22.07 -22.11
CA GLY A 565 -2.17 21.36 -23.27
C GLY A 565 -1.80 22.09 -24.58
N ASN A 566 -2.81 22.39 -25.40
CA ASN A 566 -2.69 23.22 -26.60
C ASN A 566 -3.09 24.68 -26.36
N SER A 567 -3.37 25.05 -25.10
CA SER A 567 -3.79 26.38 -24.70
C SER A 567 -2.68 27.14 -23.99
N PHE A 568 -2.88 28.44 -23.86
CA PHE A 568 -1.93 29.41 -23.33
C PHE A 568 -2.53 30.11 -22.11
N PHE A 569 -1.88 30.01 -20.96
CA PHE A 569 -2.29 30.64 -19.72
C PHE A 569 -1.35 31.81 -19.37
N LEU A 570 -1.92 33.00 -19.22
CA LEU A 570 -1.23 34.19 -18.75
C LEU A 570 -1.37 34.30 -17.24
N ASP A 571 -0.26 34.12 -16.51
CA ASP A 571 -0.19 34.41 -15.08
C ASP A 571 0.28 35.85 -14.86
N SER A 572 -0.60 36.69 -14.33
CA SER A 572 -0.32 38.11 -14.07
C SER A 572 0.82 38.34 -13.08
N LYS A 573 1.08 37.40 -12.15
CA LYS A 573 2.20 37.52 -11.21
C LYS A 573 3.55 37.31 -11.90
N ALA A 574 3.62 36.45 -12.90
CA ALA A 574 4.83 36.24 -13.69
C ALA A 574 5.21 37.51 -14.49
N LYS A 575 4.21 38.31 -14.92
CA LYS A 575 4.40 39.57 -15.65
C LYS A 575 5.08 40.65 -14.80
N ASN A 576 4.75 40.75 -13.50
CA ASN A 576 5.31 41.76 -12.59
C ASN A 576 6.75 41.47 -12.15
N THR A 577 7.19 40.21 -12.15
CA THR A 577 8.55 39.83 -11.76
C THR A 577 9.57 40.26 -12.82
N VAL A 578 9.20 40.28 -14.11
CA VAL A 578 10.08 40.65 -15.22
C VAL A 578 10.25 42.17 -15.35
N LEU A 579 9.22 42.97 -15.05
CA LEU A 579 9.26 44.44 -15.15
C LEU A 579 10.10 45.12 -14.05
N ASN A 580 10.25 44.50 -12.88
CA ASN A 580 11.02 45.05 -11.75
C ASN A 580 12.52 44.72 -11.78
N GLY A 581 13.05 44.26 -12.91
CA GLY A 581 14.50 44.12 -13.15
C GLY A 581 15.21 43.08 -12.27
N THR A 582 14.48 42.23 -11.54
CA THR A 582 15.08 41.14 -10.76
C THR A 582 14.90 39.83 -11.54
N PRO A 583 15.97 39.20 -12.07
CA PRO A 583 15.83 37.90 -12.69
C PRO A 583 15.32 36.91 -11.64
N PRO A 584 14.37 36.02 -11.96
CA PRO A 584 14.02 34.95 -11.05
C PRO A 584 15.27 34.09 -10.82
N THR A 585 15.75 34.06 -9.56
CA THR A 585 16.79 33.11 -9.16
C THR A 585 16.27 31.68 -9.39
N PRO A 586 17.06 30.75 -9.95
CA PRO A 586 16.64 29.36 -10.24
C PRO A 586 16.18 28.54 -9.03
N GLU A 587 16.30 29.09 -7.81
CA GLU A 587 16.07 28.39 -6.54
C GLU A 587 14.87 28.93 -5.73
N SER A 588 13.99 29.75 -6.32
CA SER A 588 12.70 30.05 -5.69
C SER A 588 11.62 29.16 -6.31
N PRO A 589 11.38 27.94 -5.79
CA PRO A 589 10.21 27.17 -6.19
C PRO A 589 8.97 28.02 -5.88
N ASN A 590 8.11 28.22 -6.87
CA ASN A 590 6.76 28.72 -6.63
C ASN A 590 6.18 27.92 -5.44
N PRO A 591 5.65 28.57 -4.39
CA PRO A 591 5.09 27.84 -3.27
C PRO A 591 4.00 26.90 -3.82
N PRO A 592 4.04 25.59 -3.51
CA PRO A 592 2.99 24.68 -3.91
C PRO A 592 1.70 25.14 -3.22
N GLY A 593 0.76 25.72 -3.99
CA GLY A 593 -0.55 26.08 -3.46
C GLY A 593 -1.18 27.39 -3.92
N ASP A 594 -0.55 28.21 -4.77
CA ASP A 594 -1.25 29.39 -5.32
C ASP A 594 -2.15 29.01 -6.50
N THR A 595 -3.28 28.39 -6.16
CA THR A 595 -4.30 27.91 -7.11
C THR A 595 -5.36 28.96 -7.42
N LYS A 596 -5.26 30.18 -6.87
CA LYS A 596 -6.28 31.22 -7.03
C LYS A 596 -6.08 32.04 -8.30
N TRP A 597 -7.19 32.34 -8.97
CA TRP A 597 -7.26 33.23 -10.13
C TRP A 597 -7.06 34.69 -9.71
N ASN A 598 -6.24 35.44 -10.46
CA ASN A 598 -6.09 36.89 -10.31
C ASN A 598 -6.86 37.63 -11.41
N ASP A 599 -7.28 38.87 -11.14
CA ASP A 599 -8.11 39.66 -12.06
C ASP A 599 -7.41 40.09 -13.37
N ASN A 600 -6.11 39.80 -13.51
CA ASN A 600 -5.32 40.05 -14.72
C ASN A 600 -4.86 38.73 -15.40
N ASP A 601 -5.28 37.58 -14.89
CA ASP A 601 -4.94 36.28 -15.50
C ASP A 601 -5.83 36.04 -16.73
N LEU A 602 -5.31 35.41 -17.78
CA LEU A 602 -6.09 35.13 -19.01
C LEU A 602 -5.83 33.71 -19.49
N LEU A 603 -6.86 33.04 -20.01
CA LEU A 603 -6.70 31.75 -20.69
C LEU A 603 -7.08 31.91 -22.17
N ILE A 604 -6.16 31.51 -23.04
CA ILE A 604 -6.23 31.70 -24.48
C ILE A 604 -6.15 30.32 -25.13
N VAL A 605 -7.13 30.00 -25.95
CA VAL A 605 -7.31 28.68 -26.56
C VAL A 605 -7.34 28.87 -28.07
N PRO A 606 -6.44 28.26 -28.84
CA PRO A 606 -6.41 28.44 -30.29
C PRO A 606 -7.61 27.77 -30.97
N LEU A 607 -8.18 28.45 -31.98
CA LEU A 607 -9.14 27.87 -32.92
C LEU A 607 -8.34 27.32 -34.10
N GLU A 608 -7.97 26.04 -34.03
CA GLU A 608 -7.13 25.39 -35.03
C GLU A 608 -7.91 24.40 -35.89
N THR A 609 -7.64 24.44 -37.19
CA THR A 609 -7.96 23.35 -38.12
C THR A 609 -6.66 22.69 -38.57
N ARG A 610 -6.73 21.59 -39.34
CA ARG A 610 -5.55 20.79 -39.71
C ARG A 610 -4.43 21.60 -40.39
N ASN A 611 -4.74 22.74 -40.99
CA ASN A 611 -3.82 23.49 -41.85
C ASN A 611 -3.50 24.91 -41.37
N LYS A 612 -4.20 25.46 -40.34
CA LYS A 612 -3.97 26.83 -39.85
C LYS A 612 -4.70 27.15 -38.53
N VAL A 613 -4.15 28.14 -37.81
CA VAL A 613 -4.83 28.84 -36.70
C VAL A 613 -5.77 29.88 -37.31
N MET A 614 -7.08 29.72 -37.08
CA MET A 614 -8.12 30.63 -37.58
C MET A 614 -8.33 31.83 -36.65
N GLY A 615 -7.99 31.67 -35.37
CA GLY A 615 -8.32 32.64 -34.34
C GLY A 615 -8.04 32.11 -32.93
N TYR A 616 -8.59 32.79 -31.93
CA TYR A 616 -8.42 32.45 -30.52
C TYR A 616 -9.73 32.63 -29.73
N LEU A 617 -10.00 31.69 -28.84
CA LEU A 617 -10.99 31.78 -27.79
C LEU A 617 -10.26 32.30 -26.54
N VAL A 618 -10.68 33.43 -26.02
CA VAL A 618 -10.13 34.05 -24.81
C VAL A 618 -11.19 33.96 -23.72
N VAL A 619 -10.83 33.41 -22.57
CA VAL A 619 -11.72 33.33 -21.40
C VAL A 619 -11.07 33.96 -20.17
N HIS A 620 -11.90 34.62 -19.37
CA HIS A 620 -11.53 35.33 -18.15
C HIS A 620 -12.61 35.11 -17.06
N ASP A 621 -12.24 35.38 -15.81
CA ASP A 621 -13.11 35.29 -14.62
C ASP A 621 -13.85 33.95 -14.47
N PRO A 622 -13.14 32.85 -14.11
CA PRO A 622 -13.79 31.59 -13.78
C PRO A 622 -14.59 31.73 -12.48
N VAL A 623 -15.81 31.18 -12.47
CA VAL A 623 -16.75 31.28 -11.34
C VAL A 623 -16.19 30.72 -10.03
N ASP A 624 -15.38 29.66 -10.10
CA ASP A 624 -14.75 29.07 -8.92
C ASP A 624 -13.48 29.80 -8.45
N ARG A 625 -13.04 30.82 -9.19
CA ARG A 625 -11.85 31.63 -8.92
C ARG A 625 -10.57 30.80 -8.76
N LEU A 626 -10.49 29.67 -9.45
CA LEU A 626 -9.30 28.81 -9.48
C LEU A 626 -8.58 28.87 -10.82
N LYS A 627 -7.24 28.85 -10.79
CA LYS A 627 -6.38 28.70 -11.97
C LYS A 627 -6.75 27.42 -12.75
N PRO A 628 -6.59 27.43 -14.08
CA PRO A 628 -7.04 26.33 -14.92
C PRO A 628 -6.14 25.09 -14.73
N SER A 629 -6.77 23.93 -14.49
CA SER A 629 -6.12 22.64 -14.60
C SER A 629 -6.32 22.08 -16.01
N LEU A 630 -5.55 21.06 -16.39
CA LEU A 630 -5.71 20.38 -17.68
C LEU A 630 -7.16 19.89 -17.88
N GLU A 631 -7.82 19.44 -16.82
CA GLU A 631 -9.22 19.00 -16.84
C GLU A 631 -10.20 20.13 -17.21
N LYS A 632 -9.91 21.38 -16.83
CA LYS A 632 -10.72 22.56 -17.22
C LYS A 632 -10.43 23.03 -18.64
N VAL A 633 -9.22 22.81 -19.13
CA VAL A 633 -8.76 23.26 -20.46
C VAL A 633 -9.31 22.34 -21.56
N ILE A 634 -9.37 21.03 -21.35
CA ILE A 634 -9.84 20.05 -22.34
C ILE A 634 -11.23 20.40 -22.93
N PRO A 635 -12.26 20.75 -22.12
CA PRO A 635 -13.55 21.21 -22.64
C PRO A 635 -13.45 22.46 -23.51
N LEU A 636 -12.61 23.43 -23.14
CA LEU A 636 -12.45 24.68 -23.88
C LEU A 636 -11.79 24.43 -25.24
N GLU A 637 -10.76 23.59 -25.28
CA GLU A 637 -10.11 23.16 -26.53
C GLU A 637 -11.09 22.44 -27.46
N TYR A 638 -11.99 21.62 -26.90
CA TYR A 638 -13.04 20.98 -27.68
C TYR A 638 -13.98 22.01 -28.33
N TYR A 639 -14.48 22.98 -27.57
CA TYR A 639 -15.34 24.04 -28.10
C TYR A 639 -14.62 24.93 -29.12
N ALA A 640 -13.34 25.24 -28.89
CA ALA A 640 -12.51 25.98 -29.84
C ALA A 640 -12.32 25.20 -31.15
N ASN A 641 -12.10 23.88 -31.09
CA ASN A 641 -12.04 23.04 -32.28
C ASN A 641 -13.38 22.99 -33.04
N GLN A 642 -14.52 22.90 -32.33
CA GLN A 642 -15.83 22.96 -32.98
C GLN A 642 -16.08 24.34 -33.63
N ALA A 643 -15.67 25.42 -32.97
CA ALA A 643 -15.71 26.77 -33.53
C ALA A 643 -14.85 26.89 -34.80
N ALA A 644 -13.62 26.37 -34.77
CA ALA A 644 -12.70 26.38 -35.91
C ALA A 644 -13.30 25.64 -37.12
N ILE A 645 -13.86 24.44 -36.91
CA ILE A 645 -14.51 23.64 -37.96
C ILE A 645 -15.72 24.39 -38.55
N ALA A 646 -16.56 25.01 -37.70
CA ALA A 646 -17.72 25.76 -38.17
C ALA A 646 -17.34 26.98 -39.02
N VAL A 647 -16.29 27.70 -38.61
CA VAL A 647 -15.76 28.86 -39.35
C VAL A 647 -15.17 28.42 -40.69
N GLU A 648 -14.33 27.38 -40.69
CA GLU A 648 -13.70 26.87 -41.92
C GLU A 648 -14.76 26.39 -42.94
N ASN A 649 -15.77 25.64 -42.48
CA ASN A 649 -16.86 25.20 -43.35
C ASN A 649 -17.65 26.37 -43.96
N SER A 650 -17.91 27.44 -43.18
CA SER A 650 -18.62 28.61 -43.69
C SER A 650 -17.79 29.37 -44.72
N MET A 651 -16.50 29.56 -44.47
CA MET A 651 -15.59 30.21 -45.42
C MET A 651 -15.50 29.42 -46.73
N LEU A 652 -15.35 28.09 -46.65
CA LEU A 652 -15.32 27.23 -47.85
C LEU A 652 -16.63 27.30 -48.66
N TYR A 653 -17.76 27.43 -47.98
CA TYR A 653 -19.06 27.55 -48.65
C TYR A 653 -19.22 28.92 -49.35
N GLU A 654 -18.81 29.99 -48.68
CA GLU A 654 -18.82 31.36 -49.24
C GLU A 654 -17.89 31.46 -50.46
N ASP A 655 -16.67 30.91 -50.38
CA ASP A 655 -15.72 30.87 -51.50
C ASP A 655 -16.28 30.10 -52.70
N LEU A 656 -16.93 28.95 -52.44
CA LEU A 656 -17.58 28.15 -53.47
C LEU A 656 -18.71 28.93 -54.14
N SER A 657 -19.55 29.60 -53.35
CA SER A 657 -20.67 30.41 -53.86
C SER A 657 -20.17 31.60 -54.69
N ALA A 658 -19.17 32.32 -54.21
CA ALA A 658 -18.57 33.45 -54.92
C ALA A 658 -17.90 33.01 -56.23
N SER A 659 -17.21 31.86 -56.23
CA SER A 659 -16.63 31.27 -57.43
C SER A 659 -17.70 30.90 -58.45
N GLN A 660 -18.79 30.24 -58.01
CA GLN A 660 -19.92 29.89 -58.87
C GLN A 660 -20.59 31.13 -59.49
N GLU A 661 -20.82 32.17 -58.70
CA GLU A 661 -21.41 33.42 -59.18
C GLU A 661 -20.49 34.11 -60.19
N ARG A 662 -19.18 34.16 -59.92
CA ARG A 662 -18.20 34.68 -60.88
C ARG A 662 -18.18 33.90 -62.20
N TYR A 663 -18.22 32.57 -62.15
CA TYR A 663 -18.31 31.73 -63.36
C TYR A 663 -19.63 31.96 -64.10
N ARG A 664 -20.75 32.08 -63.38
CA ARG A 664 -22.05 32.38 -63.97
C ARG A 664 -22.04 33.73 -64.66
N SER A 665 -21.57 34.79 -64.00
CA SER A 665 -21.47 36.12 -64.59
C SER A 665 -20.58 36.12 -65.83
N LEU A 666 -19.39 35.52 -65.78
CA LEU A 666 -18.51 35.40 -66.95
C LEU A 666 -19.19 34.64 -68.09
N ALA A 667 -19.92 33.57 -67.76
CA ALA A 667 -20.63 32.77 -68.75
C ALA A 667 -21.80 33.52 -69.38
N GLU A 668 -22.54 34.30 -68.59
CA GLU A 668 -23.71 35.05 -69.04
C GLU A 668 -23.35 36.34 -69.80
N THR A 669 -22.24 37.00 -69.46
CA THR A 669 -21.81 38.26 -70.10
C THR A 669 -20.87 38.07 -71.28
N MET A 670 -20.39 36.85 -71.57
CA MET A 670 -19.49 36.65 -72.71
C MET A 670 -20.22 36.86 -74.05
N SER A 671 -19.51 37.42 -75.03
CA SER A 671 -20.02 37.67 -76.39
C SER A 671 -19.93 36.47 -77.33
N LEU A 672 -19.15 35.44 -76.97
CA LEU A 672 -19.06 34.17 -77.69
C LEU A 672 -20.15 33.21 -77.21
N GLY A 673 -20.68 32.39 -78.11
CA GLY A 673 -21.60 31.33 -77.74
C GLY A 673 -20.89 30.22 -76.96
N LEU A 674 -21.39 29.89 -75.77
CA LEU A 674 -20.93 28.78 -74.93
C LEU A 674 -22.03 27.74 -74.79
N VAL A 675 -21.68 26.48 -75.04
CA VAL A 675 -22.49 25.29 -74.77
C VAL A 675 -21.66 24.30 -73.97
N THR A 676 -22.24 23.69 -72.94
CA THR A 676 -21.68 22.51 -72.29
C THR A 676 -22.63 21.34 -72.48
N CYS A 677 -22.09 20.14 -72.62
CA CYS A 677 -22.85 18.91 -72.68
C CYS A 677 -22.25 17.84 -71.76
N ASP A 678 -23.07 16.86 -71.38
CA ASP A 678 -22.59 15.70 -70.66
C ASP A 678 -21.81 14.73 -71.57
N LYS A 679 -21.25 13.65 -71.01
CA LYS A 679 -20.50 12.64 -71.78
C LYS A 679 -21.35 11.90 -72.83
N LYS A 680 -22.68 12.05 -72.80
CA LYS A 680 -23.62 11.46 -73.76
C LYS A 680 -24.06 12.47 -74.85
N GLY A 681 -23.56 13.71 -74.79
CA GLY A 681 -23.88 14.76 -75.75
C GLY A 681 -25.17 15.55 -75.44
N LEU A 682 -25.78 15.35 -74.26
CA LEU A 682 -26.95 16.13 -73.85
C LEU A 682 -26.50 17.52 -73.38
N ILE A 683 -27.08 18.59 -73.94
CA ILE A 683 -26.77 19.97 -73.56
C ILE A 683 -27.19 20.22 -72.11
N THR A 684 -26.23 20.63 -71.28
CA THR A 684 -26.43 20.91 -69.84
C THR A 684 -26.47 22.41 -69.53
N TYR A 685 -25.88 23.25 -70.38
CA TYR A 685 -25.93 24.70 -70.24
C TYR A 685 -25.66 25.37 -71.60
N VAL A 686 -26.37 26.47 -71.85
CA VAL A 686 -26.13 27.40 -72.97
C VAL A 686 -26.18 28.82 -72.44
N ASN A 687 -25.27 29.68 -72.89
CA ASN A 687 -25.27 31.07 -72.48
C ASN A 687 -26.15 31.98 -73.37
N PRO A 688 -26.46 33.23 -72.94
CA PRO A 688 -27.30 34.14 -73.70
C PRO A 688 -26.78 34.48 -75.11
N ALA A 689 -25.46 34.60 -75.31
CA ALA A 689 -24.89 34.87 -76.63
C ALA A 689 -25.15 33.72 -77.63
N LEU A 690 -25.03 32.46 -77.19
CA LEU A 690 -25.35 31.31 -78.06
C LEU A 690 -26.85 31.22 -78.34
N GLN A 691 -27.70 31.52 -77.35
CA GLN A 691 -29.16 31.59 -77.54
C GLN A 691 -29.53 32.62 -78.60
N GLN A 692 -28.91 33.80 -78.57
CA GLN A 692 -29.10 34.84 -79.59
C GLN A 692 -28.57 34.41 -80.96
N LEU A 693 -27.36 33.84 -81.03
CA LEU A 693 -26.75 33.38 -82.30
C LEU A 693 -27.55 32.27 -82.99
N LEU A 694 -28.09 31.33 -82.22
CA LEU A 694 -28.86 30.19 -82.74
C LEU A 694 -30.37 30.46 -82.84
N ALA A 695 -30.82 31.67 -82.47
CA ALA A 695 -32.24 32.00 -82.30
C ALA A 695 -32.99 30.96 -81.43
N TYR A 696 -32.27 30.36 -80.48
CA TYR A 696 -32.79 29.31 -79.62
C TYR A 696 -33.41 29.93 -78.37
N GLN A 697 -34.72 29.79 -78.22
CA GLN A 697 -35.40 30.11 -76.97
C GLN A 697 -35.41 28.88 -76.07
N LYS A 698 -34.88 29.03 -74.86
CA LYS A 698 -35.01 28.01 -73.83
C LYS A 698 -36.50 27.88 -73.49
N GLU A 699 -37.12 26.73 -73.75
CA GLU A 699 -38.44 26.44 -73.19
C GLU A 699 -38.30 26.49 -71.67
N ALA A 700 -39.12 27.32 -71.03
CA ALA A 700 -39.13 27.43 -69.57
C ALA A 700 -39.62 26.11 -68.98
N GLU A 701 -38.83 25.52 -68.07
CA GLU A 701 -39.27 24.41 -67.21
C GLU A 701 -40.29 24.89 -66.16
#